data_AF-A0A9D8LY75-F1
#
_entry.id   AF-A0A9D8LY75-F1
#
_cell.length_a   1.000
_cell.length_b   1.000
_cell.length_c   1.000
_cell.angle_alpha   90.00
_cell.angle_beta   90.00
_cell.angle_gamma   90.00
#
_symmetry.space_group_name_H-M   'P 1'
#
loop_
_entity.id
_entity.type
_entity.pdbx_description
1 polymer ?
#
loop_
_entity_poly.entity_id
_entity_poly.type
_entity_poly.pdbx_seq_one_letter_code
_entity_poly.pdbx_strand_id
1 'polypeptide(L)'
;MLGRSGGGAGSDPATTPGIDIASYQHPNGAGIDWGQVAGAGQKFVHIKASEGNYYQNPYFAGDSRGAAGASMFHGGYHFAIPDASDGTSQADYALNADGYTNDGHTLPPMLDMEWDPYSQDACYGLNASQMVGWIAAFSGEVQRRTGRPPVIYTAAAWWNQCTGGSSAFNANPLDIASWGSSSPQTPGWSTWTFWQTTSAASVAGITGPVDADTFNGTPDQLAAFAQGQAAQQTSAQQAAPSPTPAPQASPTPQASPAPPASPAVGLYRGDAPVGTFSTIQAAVDTAQSGDTIKVPAGTYKEVVTINRSLALTFKGAQAGVPGNTHSGAESNVTGFTTSGSATPKITVDGFAVTPGASNNGSGIYAPQAGTSLTVQNSVLSGYQSRGAYVAGSSAALFHNDLFEDALSGDNPVGIELRTNASNVDVLNNAFSRASSGKGADVDVTAGPISRPSVRNNVMSGGATAVAMVGTSGAQISNNRISGQDPNAGILLGGGDQNTNVFGNSVSDRGAGVALDRSDPGMATNTGTLVVGNSLLRDATAIAVSASALSPAETVGARGNTITSSAVNGVANASQGSVDATRNWWGWVFGPRGTNGATGQVAVAPWCADARCQGTAQSKDGVVTVSNEPAVDLSMLLESNRVTLPSDASLEVPNPTGQLLLRAGTTIAGQQSWDGVVLAPTPGSTNAAPPAPAGFVAHVRHTVDAGSREADLQLSQPARVLIPGAAGQRAGWTDAAGAFHQITTGCSADSAAATANLAEGADCAVPVGTDEVIWTRHLSRFTTYTLDPVAATTSTTGSSSSGPAGGTGTATTPNAPANNTGNTGSTNAGTAGQAPDASTASAAGTPFTAGPAAPVLPFLPPLLLGALAFVVGAVLTARWRRS
;
A
#
# COMPACT_ATOMS: atom_id res chain seq x y z
N MET A 1 52.16 -5.76 40.30
CA MET A 1 52.46 -7.06 39.65
C MET A 1 51.42 -7.20 38.55
N LEU A 2 51.72 -7.16 37.25
CA LEU A 2 52.65 -7.95 36.40
C LEU A 2 52.14 -9.39 36.13
N GLY A 3 52.10 -9.75 34.83
CA GLY A 3 51.40 -10.93 34.26
C GLY A 3 50.04 -10.52 33.69
N ARG A 4 49.71 -10.56 32.38
CA ARG A 4 50.24 -11.31 31.21
C ARG A 4 50.11 -12.84 31.40
N SER A 5 49.57 -13.63 30.47
CA SER A 5 49.07 -13.33 29.10
C SER A 5 48.05 -14.36 28.61
N GLY A 6 47.08 -13.93 27.80
CA GLY A 6 46.27 -14.78 26.93
C GLY A 6 45.76 -13.94 25.77
N GLY A 7 45.90 -14.41 24.53
CA GLY A 7 45.49 -13.67 23.34
C GLY A 7 45.35 -14.57 22.13
N GLY A 8 44.60 -14.11 21.13
CA GLY A 8 44.49 -14.81 19.85
C GLY A 8 43.45 -15.94 19.80
N ALA A 9 42.21 -15.64 20.20
CA ALA A 9 41.08 -16.11 19.40
C ALA A 9 40.67 -14.94 18.50
N GLY A 10 40.66 -15.13 17.18
CA GLY A 10 39.93 -14.22 16.31
C GLY A 10 38.45 -14.46 16.55
N SER A 11 37.68 -13.42 16.81
CA SER A 11 36.22 -13.53 16.79
C SER A 11 35.79 -13.76 15.35
N ASP A 12 35.07 -14.86 15.08
CA ASP A 12 34.24 -14.94 13.88
C ASP A 12 33.33 -13.71 13.82
N PRO A 13 33.00 -13.19 12.62
CA PRO A 13 32.03 -12.12 12.49
C PRO A 13 30.71 -12.59 13.09
N ALA A 14 30.28 -11.93 14.17
CA ALA A 14 29.07 -12.33 14.88
C ALA A 14 27.87 -12.14 13.95
N THR A 15 27.16 -13.23 13.63
CA THR A 15 25.92 -13.21 12.85
C THR A 15 24.71 -13.34 13.75
N THR A 16 23.54 -12.97 13.22
CA THR A 16 22.26 -13.03 13.93
C THR A 16 21.29 -13.96 13.20
N PRO A 17 20.62 -14.92 13.85
CA PRO A 17 19.75 -15.88 13.16
C PRO A 17 18.34 -15.33 12.87
N GLY A 18 17.78 -15.76 11.75
CA GLY A 18 16.41 -15.52 11.34
C GLY A 18 15.85 -16.66 10.48
N ILE A 19 14.72 -16.40 9.85
CA ILE A 19 14.00 -17.32 8.96
C ILE A 19 13.26 -16.53 7.87
N ASP A 20 12.88 -17.19 6.79
CA ASP A 20 11.85 -16.69 5.89
C ASP A 20 10.67 -17.68 5.78
N ILE A 21 9.46 -17.13 5.57
CA ILE A 21 8.22 -17.91 5.54
C ILE A 21 7.23 -17.42 4.47
N ALA A 22 6.37 -18.34 4.04
CA ALA A 22 5.22 -18.07 3.20
C ALA A 22 3.97 -18.81 3.71
N SER A 23 2.90 -18.83 2.92
CA SER A 23 1.70 -19.62 3.18
C SER A 23 1.95 -21.14 3.30
N TYR A 24 3.12 -21.63 2.86
CA TYR A 24 3.53 -23.03 3.02
C TYR A 24 3.76 -23.45 4.49
N GLN A 25 4.17 -22.53 5.36
CA GLN A 25 4.38 -22.78 6.78
C GLN A 25 3.07 -22.81 7.59
N HIS A 26 1.91 -22.66 6.93
CA HIS A 26 0.56 -22.82 7.50
C HIS A 26 -0.16 -24.08 6.97
N PRO A 27 0.39 -25.30 7.13
CA PRO A 27 -0.20 -26.51 6.54
C PRO A 27 -1.60 -26.78 7.12
N ASN A 28 -2.61 -26.83 6.24
CA ASN A 28 -4.04 -26.90 6.60
C ASN A 28 -4.55 -25.70 7.44
N GLY A 29 -3.86 -24.56 7.39
CA GLY A 29 -4.19 -23.37 8.20
C GLY A 29 -3.74 -23.46 9.66
N ALA A 30 -2.78 -24.34 9.98
CA ALA A 30 -2.12 -24.35 11.29
C ALA A 30 -1.30 -23.05 11.48
N GLY A 31 -1.58 -22.28 12.54
CA GLY A 31 -0.87 -21.05 12.83
C GLY A 31 0.51 -21.26 13.47
N ILE A 32 1.32 -20.21 13.43
CA ILE A 32 2.69 -20.17 13.97
C ILE A 32 2.70 -19.63 15.41
N ASP A 33 3.40 -20.32 16.33
CA ASP A 33 3.67 -19.82 17.68
C ASP A 33 4.95 -18.98 17.68
N TRP A 34 4.76 -17.67 17.48
CA TRP A 34 5.84 -16.68 17.43
C TRP A 34 6.63 -16.55 18.76
N GLY A 35 6.01 -16.89 19.89
CA GLY A 35 6.71 -16.95 21.18
C GLY A 35 7.72 -18.10 21.22
N GLN A 36 7.37 -19.25 20.67
CA GLN A 36 8.31 -20.36 20.46
C GLN A 36 9.37 -20.05 19.40
N VAL A 37 9.04 -19.35 18.32
CA VAL A 37 10.02 -18.95 17.27
C VAL A 37 11.09 -18.01 17.85
N ALA A 38 10.69 -16.95 18.56
CA ALA A 38 11.62 -16.04 19.23
C ALA A 38 12.40 -16.74 20.36
N GLY A 39 11.74 -17.65 21.09
CA GLY A 39 12.32 -18.50 22.14
C GLY A 39 13.34 -19.53 21.62
N ALA A 40 13.19 -20.00 20.37
CA ALA A 40 14.17 -20.82 19.67
C ALA A 40 15.44 -20.05 19.25
N GLY A 41 15.47 -18.73 19.49
CA GLY A 41 16.63 -17.88 19.27
C GLY A 41 16.49 -16.91 18.11
N GLN A 42 15.49 -17.07 17.24
CA GLN A 42 15.31 -16.23 16.04
C GLN A 42 15.11 -14.75 16.40
N LYS A 43 15.67 -13.85 15.59
CA LYS A 43 15.65 -12.40 15.84
C LYS A 43 15.02 -11.59 14.71
N PHE A 44 14.94 -12.15 13.50
CA PHE A 44 14.15 -11.58 12.41
C PHE A 44 13.35 -12.64 11.64
N VAL A 45 12.40 -12.16 10.84
CA VAL A 45 11.73 -12.95 9.80
C VAL A 45 11.46 -12.13 8.54
N HIS A 46 11.69 -12.70 7.35
CA HIS A 46 11.08 -12.21 6.12
C HIS A 46 9.81 -13.01 5.80
N ILE A 47 8.72 -12.34 5.42
CA ILE A 47 7.41 -12.97 5.26
C ILE A 47 6.91 -12.67 3.84
N LYS A 48 6.54 -13.69 3.05
CA LYS A 48 6.01 -13.47 1.69
C LYS A 48 4.77 -12.59 1.79
N ALA A 49 4.82 -11.37 1.27
CA ALA A 49 3.70 -10.44 1.25
C ALA A 49 2.86 -10.64 -0.02
N SER A 50 3.53 -10.80 -1.17
CA SER A 50 2.87 -10.91 -2.47
C SER A 50 3.71 -11.60 -3.54
N GLU A 51 3.08 -11.84 -4.70
CA GLU A 51 3.68 -12.39 -5.91
C GLU A 51 3.03 -11.75 -7.15
N GLY A 52 3.87 -11.37 -8.12
CA GLY A 52 3.44 -10.68 -9.34
C GLY A 52 2.69 -9.36 -9.05
N ASN A 53 1.63 -9.10 -9.81
CA ASN A 53 0.67 -8.02 -9.50
C ASN A 53 -0.74 -8.56 -9.15
N TYR A 54 -0.82 -9.83 -8.72
CA TYR A 54 -2.08 -10.58 -8.65
C TYR A 54 -2.28 -11.43 -7.38
N TYR A 55 -1.24 -11.80 -6.63
CA TYR A 55 -1.37 -12.60 -5.40
C TYR A 55 -0.85 -11.85 -4.17
N GLN A 56 -1.67 -11.81 -3.11
CA GLN A 56 -1.24 -11.43 -1.76
C GLN A 56 -1.30 -12.67 -0.87
N ASN A 57 -0.31 -12.86 0.00
CA ASN A 57 -0.32 -13.96 0.97
C ASN A 57 -1.38 -13.68 2.06
N PRO A 58 -2.42 -14.51 2.22
CA PRO A 58 -3.47 -14.27 3.22
C PRO A 58 -2.97 -14.34 4.67
N TYR A 59 -1.81 -14.94 4.93
CA TYR A 59 -1.23 -15.06 6.26
C TYR A 59 -0.30 -13.89 6.63
N PHE A 60 0.25 -13.15 5.65
CA PHE A 60 1.27 -12.12 5.86
C PHE A 60 0.93 -11.15 7.00
N ALA A 61 -0.27 -10.55 6.95
CA ALA A 61 -0.69 -9.58 7.94
C ALA A 61 -0.96 -10.19 9.33
N GLY A 62 -1.15 -11.51 9.44
CA GLY A 62 -1.20 -12.23 10.72
C GLY A 62 0.19 -12.50 11.28
N ASP A 63 1.06 -13.03 10.43
CA ASP A 63 2.44 -13.39 10.74
C ASP A 63 3.29 -12.17 11.13
N SER A 64 3.13 -11.04 10.45
CA SER A 64 3.79 -9.78 10.81
C SER A 64 3.44 -9.36 12.24
N ARG A 65 2.14 -9.23 12.58
CA ARG A 65 1.75 -8.89 13.96
C ARG A 65 2.21 -9.92 14.99
N GLY A 66 2.26 -11.20 14.63
CA GLY A 66 2.80 -12.27 15.47
C GLY A 66 4.29 -12.09 15.78
N ALA A 67 5.10 -11.87 14.74
CA ALA A 67 6.54 -11.63 14.87
C ALA A 67 6.86 -10.36 15.66
N ALA A 68 6.15 -9.25 15.38
CA ALA A 68 6.28 -7.99 16.12
C ALA A 68 5.87 -8.15 17.59
N GLY A 69 4.77 -8.87 17.87
CA GLY A 69 4.34 -9.21 19.23
C GLY A 69 5.35 -10.07 20.00
N ALA A 70 6.16 -10.87 19.30
CA ALA A 70 7.29 -11.61 19.86
C ALA A 70 8.61 -10.80 19.90
N SER A 71 8.58 -9.49 19.61
CA SER A 71 9.75 -8.60 19.55
C SER A 71 10.84 -9.04 18.55
N MET A 72 10.44 -9.69 17.45
CA MET A 72 11.32 -9.98 16.31
C MET A 72 11.27 -8.83 15.29
N PHE A 73 12.38 -8.57 14.62
CA PHE A 73 12.38 -7.72 13.42
C PHE A 73 11.64 -8.44 12.28
N HIS A 74 10.94 -7.71 11.42
CA HIS A 74 10.15 -8.32 10.35
C HIS A 74 10.11 -7.48 9.08
N GLY A 75 9.95 -8.09 7.91
CA GLY A 75 9.69 -7.37 6.66
C GLY A 75 8.99 -8.23 5.62
N GLY A 76 8.20 -7.63 4.75
CA GLY A 76 7.59 -8.32 3.62
C GLY A 76 8.59 -8.62 2.50
N TYR A 77 8.45 -9.79 1.87
CA TYR A 77 9.12 -10.09 0.62
C TYR A 77 8.14 -10.29 -0.55
N HIS A 78 8.62 -9.99 -1.75
CA HIS A 78 7.86 -10.02 -2.98
C HIS A 78 8.50 -10.95 -4.00
N PHE A 79 7.79 -12.04 -4.36
CA PHE A 79 8.22 -12.96 -5.41
C PHE A 79 7.94 -12.36 -6.79
N ALA A 80 8.99 -12.01 -7.51
CA ALA A 80 8.89 -11.34 -8.80
C ALA A 80 8.32 -12.25 -9.89
N ILE A 81 7.50 -11.68 -10.78
CA ILE A 81 7.05 -12.34 -12.03
C ILE A 81 7.29 -11.38 -13.20
N PRO A 82 8.54 -11.22 -13.68
CA PRO A 82 8.93 -10.14 -14.59
C PRO A 82 8.26 -10.11 -15.97
N ASP A 83 7.67 -11.22 -16.42
CA ASP A 83 6.91 -11.33 -17.67
C ASP A 83 5.43 -10.94 -17.52
N ALA A 84 4.86 -10.99 -16.31
CA ALA A 84 3.46 -10.65 -16.06
C ALA A 84 3.20 -9.13 -16.01
N SER A 85 4.15 -8.33 -15.51
CA SER A 85 4.09 -6.86 -15.51
C SER A 85 5.46 -6.24 -15.24
N ASP A 86 5.58 -4.92 -15.44
CA ASP A 86 6.81 -4.19 -15.13
C ASP A 86 7.13 -4.12 -13.61
N GLY A 87 8.39 -3.85 -13.30
CA GLY A 87 8.91 -3.82 -11.93
C GLY A 87 8.34 -2.70 -11.06
N THR A 88 7.94 -1.57 -11.64
CA THR A 88 7.28 -0.48 -10.89
C THR A 88 5.87 -0.93 -10.47
N SER A 89 5.11 -1.55 -11.38
CA SER A 89 3.80 -2.14 -11.07
C SER A 89 3.88 -3.22 -9.98
N GLN A 90 4.96 -4.02 -9.94
CA GLN A 90 5.12 -5.05 -8.89
C GLN A 90 5.63 -4.46 -7.58
N ALA A 91 6.49 -3.42 -7.60
CA ALA A 91 6.90 -2.71 -6.40
C ALA A 91 5.74 -1.96 -5.72
N ASP A 92 4.88 -1.28 -6.48
CA ASP A 92 3.68 -0.65 -5.93
C ASP A 92 2.73 -1.70 -5.33
N TYR A 93 2.56 -2.86 -5.99
CA TYR A 93 1.75 -3.97 -5.49
C TYR A 93 2.35 -4.63 -4.24
N ALA A 94 3.68 -4.81 -4.21
CA ALA A 94 4.44 -5.31 -3.06
C ALA A 94 4.23 -4.43 -1.84
N LEU A 95 4.49 -3.13 -1.96
CA LEU A 95 4.37 -2.18 -0.86
C LEU A 95 2.92 -2.01 -0.36
N ASN A 96 1.93 -2.25 -1.23
CA ASN A 96 0.52 -2.23 -0.86
C ASN A 96 0.04 -3.55 -0.20
N ALA A 97 0.81 -4.64 -0.31
CA ALA A 97 0.58 -5.91 0.39
C ALA A 97 1.35 -5.97 1.72
N ASP A 98 2.60 -5.52 1.70
CA ASP A 98 3.53 -5.42 2.83
C ASP A 98 3.10 -4.34 3.84
N GLY A 99 2.61 -3.19 3.35
CA GLY A 99 2.18 -2.09 4.21
C GLY A 99 3.34 -1.41 4.96
N TYR A 100 4.57 -1.53 4.44
CA TYR A 100 5.82 -1.08 5.06
C TYR A 100 5.72 0.26 5.80
N THR A 101 6.22 0.28 7.03
CA THR A 101 6.44 1.50 7.81
C THR A 101 7.91 1.61 8.22
N ASN A 102 8.45 2.83 8.29
CA ASN A 102 9.80 3.07 8.78
C ASN A 102 9.78 3.36 10.28
N ASP A 103 9.33 2.39 11.07
CA ASP A 103 9.19 2.46 12.53
C ASP A 103 10.50 2.13 13.30
N GLY A 104 11.49 1.57 12.60
CA GLY A 104 12.76 1.10 13.17
C GLY A 104 12.72 -0.33 13.73
N HIS A 105 11.60 -1.04 13.57
CA HIS A 105 11.45 -2.46 13.88
C HIS A 105 11.16 -3.30 12.60
N THR A 106 10.72 -2.64 11.54
CA THR A 106 10.49 -3.20 10.21
C THR A 106 11.78 -3.18 9.36
N LEU A 107 12.10 -4.31 8.73
CA LEU A 107 13.18 -4.46 7.75
C LEU A 107 12.73 -3.92 6.38
N PRO A 108 13.64 -3.50 5.48
CA PRO A 108 13.26 -3.09 4.13
C PRO A 108 12.45 -4.18 3.42
N PRO A 109 11.53 -3.81 2.52
CA PRO A 109 10.88 -4.79 1.67
C PRO A 109 11.92 -5.55 0.85
N MET A 110 11.74 -6.86 0.72
CA MET A 110 12.67 -7.72 -0.03
C MET A 110 12.09 -8.06 -1.40
N LEU A 111 12.92 -7.91 -2.44
CA LEU A 111 12.66 -8.40 -3.79
C LEU A 111 13.28 -9.78 -3.94
N ASP A 112 12.46 -10.79 -4.19
CA ASP A 112 12.88 -12.16 -4.48
C ASP A 112 12.97 -12.36 -6.00
N MET A 113 14.21 -12.54 -6.48
CA MET A 113 14.57 -12.79 -7.88
C MET A 113 15.19 -14.19 -8.03
N GLU A 114 14.35 -15.18 -8.30
CA GLU A 114 14.78 -16.57 -8.50
C GLU A 114 14.21 -17.18 -9.81
N TRP A 115 14.32 -18.50 -9.98
CA TRP A 115 13.94 -19.20 -11.21
C TRP A 115 12.43 -19.15 -11.43
N ASP A 116 12.02 -18.84 -12.67
CA ASP A 116 10.62 -18.93 -13.09
C ASP A 116 10.04 -20.34 -12.80
N PRO A 117 9.05 -20.46 -11.88
CA PRO A 117 8.44 -21.74 -11.52
C PRO A 117 7.29 -22.14 -12.45
N TYR A 118 6.93 -21.29 -13.40
CA TYR A 118 5.75 -21.41 -14.26
C TYR A 118 6.08 -21.76 -15.72
N SER A 119 7.31 -21.47 -16.20
CA SER A 119 7.77 -21.82 -17.55
C SER A 119 8.98 -22.78 -17.58
N GLN A 120 9.66 -22.87 -18.73
CA GLN A 120 10.96 -23.56 -18.89
C GLN A 120 12.11 -22.56 -19.12
N ASP A 121 11.83 -21.26 -19.18
CA ASP A 121 12.83 -20.21 -19.29
C ASP A 121 13.09 -19.63 -17.91
N ALA A 122 14.20 -20.04 -17.30
CA ALA A 122 14.65 -19.59 -15.98
C ALA A 122 14.69 -18.06 -15.80
N CYS A 123 14.74 -17.28 -16.88
CA CYS A 123 14.84 -15.83 -16.90
C CYS A 123 13.53 -15.16 -17.33
N TYR A 124 12.38 -15.85 -17.25
CA TYR A 124 11.05 -15.33 -17.60
C TYR A 124 10.97 -14.84 -19.06
N GLY A 125 11.76 -15.43 -19.95
CA GLY A 125 11.85 -15.01 -21.36
C GLY A 125 12.52 -13.64 -21.59
N LEU A 126 13.08 -13.02 -20.55
CA LEU A 126 13.81 -11.74 -20.64
C LEU A 126 15.30 -11.96 -20.87
N ASN A 127 15.91 -11.13 -21.71
CA ASN A 127 17.38 -11.07 -21.79
C ASN A 127 17.96 -10.24 -20.62
N ALA A 128 19.27 -10.42 -20.35
CA ALA A 128 19.96 -9.77 -19.23
C ALA A 128 19.75 -8.24 -19.12
N SER A 129 19.68 -7.52 -20.23
CA SER A 129 19.45 -6.07 -20.23
C SER A 129 18.00 -5.71 -19.86
N GLN A 130 17.03 -6.54 -20.28
CA GLN A 130 15.63 -6.39 -19.88
C GLN A 130 15.44 -6.72 -18.39
N MET A 131 16.05 -7.80 -17.91
CA MET A 131 15.98 -8.21 -16.51
C MET A 131 16.62 -7.16 -15.57
N VAL A 132 17.80 -6.64 -15.93
CA VAL A 132 18.43 -5.52 -15.20
C VAL A 132 17.54 -4.26 -15.24
N GLY A 133 16.94 -3.93 -16.38
CA GLY A 133 15.99 -2.81 -16.47
C GLY A 133 14.76 -3.00 -15.58
N TRP A 134 14.27 -4.23 -15.46
CA TRP A 134 13.13 -4.58 -14.61
C TRP A 134 13.46 -4.47 -13.12
N ILE A 135 14.59 -5.05 -12.69
CA ILE A 135 15.07 -4.99 -11.30
C ILE A 135 15.37 -3.53 -10.89
N ALA A 136 15.86 -2.70 -11.83
CA ALA A 136 16.03 -1.26 -11.61
C ALA A 136 14.69 -0.53 -11.42
N ALA A 137 13.66 -0.86 -12.21
CA ALA A 137 12.32 -0.28 -12.07
C ALA A 137 11.67 -0.64 -10.72
N PHE A 138 11.81 -1.89 -10.26
CA PHE A 138 11.35 -2.31 -8.94
C PHE A 138 12.16 -1.65 -7.80
N SER A 139 13.49 -1.70 -7.88
CA SER A 139 14.38 -1.19 -6.83
C SER A 139 14.27 0.32 -6.67
N GLY A 140 14.18 1.05 -7.78
CA GLY A 140 13.94 2.49 -7.79
C GLY A 140 12.60 2.87 -7.19
N GLU A 141 11.55 2.07 -7.42
CA GLU A 141 10.21 2.31 -6.87
C GLU A 141 10.14 2.05 -5.35
N VAL A 142 10.71 0.94 -4.86
CA VAL A 142 10.80 0.71 -3.40
C VAL A 142 11.66 1.79 -2.72
N GLN A 143 12.78 2.18 -3.33
CA GLN A 143 13.60 3.31 -2.88
C GLN A 143 12.84 4.64 -2.89
N ARG A 144 11.96 4.87 -3.87
CA ARG A 144 11.10 6.06 -3.98
C ARG A 144 10.06 6.13 -2.85
N ARG A 145 9.38 5.02 -2.56
CA ARG A 145 8.26 4.99 -1.59
C ARG A 145 8.69 4.82 -0.14
N THR A 146 9.70 4.00 0.15
CA THR A 146 10.13 3.71 1.53
C THR A 146 11.27 4.59 2.04
N GLY A 147 12.00 5.24 1.14
CA GLY A 147 13.27 5.88 1.45
C GLY A 147 14.46 4.92 1.56
N ARG A 148 14.26 3.62 1.30
CA ARG A 148 15.28 2.56 1.42
C ARG A 148 15.33 1.68 0.17
N PRO A 149 16.50 1.23 -0.29
CA PRO A 149 16.56 0.23 -1.36
C PRO A 149 16.02 -1.10 -0.83
N PRO A 150 15.32 -1.91 -1.65
CA PRO A 150 14.90 -3.22 -1.23
C PRO A 150 16.11 -4.11 -0.98
N VAL A 151 15.98 -5.05 -0.04
CA VAL A 151 16.87 -6.22 -0.02
C VAL A 151 16.63 -6.98 -1.33
N ILE A 152 17.68 -7.42 -2.03
CA ILE A 152 17.54 -8.31 -3.18
C ILE A 152 17.93 -9.71 -2.73
N TYR A 153 16.97 -10.61 -2.64
CA TYR A 153 17.19 -12.05 -2.52
C TYR A 153 17.40 -12.64 -3.92
N THR A 154 18.39 -13.51 -4.06
CA THR A 154 18.62 -14.29 -5.27
C THR A 154 19.53 -15.49 -4.99
N ALA A 155 19.73 -16.35 -5.98
CA ALA A 155 20.77 -17.37 -5.99
C ALA A 155 21.89 -17.00 -6.98
N ALA A 156 23.16 -17.25 -6.61
CA ALA A 156 24.29 -16.80 -7.41
C ALA A 156 24.32 -17.36 -8.85
N ALA A 157 23.77 -18.56 -9.07
CA ALA A 157 23.65 -19.13 -10.41
C ALA A 157 22.61 -18.40 -11.26
N TRP A 158 21.41 -18.15 -10.70
CA TRP A 158 20.35 -17.38 -11.36
C TRP A 158 20.83 -15.98 -11.73
N TRP A 159 21.43 -15.26 -10.78
CA TRP A 159 21.87 -13.88 -11.00
C TRP A 159 22.89 -13.75 -12.13
N ASN A 160 23.89 -14.64 -12.16
CA ASN A 160 24.88 -14.67 -13.24
C ASN A 160 24.25 -15.01 -14.60
N GLN A 161 23.27 -15.92 -14.64
CA GLN A 161 22.57 -16.31 -15.87
C GLN A 161 21.64 -15.18 -16.38
N CYS A 162 20.73 -14.70 -15.54
CA CYS A 162 19.61 -13.87 -15.95
C CYS A 162 19.87 -12.36 -15.87
N THR A 163 20.93 -11.90 -15.17
CA THR A 163 21.37 -10.49 -15.22
C THR A 163 22.71 -10.29 -15.95
N GLY A 164 23.38 -11.38 -16.34
CA GLY A 164 24.75 -11.35 -16.85
C GLY A 164 25.81 -11.09 -15.76
N GLY A 165 25.47 -11.28 -14.48
CA GLY A 165 26.35 -10.98 -13.34
C GLY A 165 26.43 -9.49 -13.04
N SER A 166 25.31 -8.77 -13.16
CA SER A 166 25.25 -7.31 -13.04
C SER A 166 25.68 -6.81 -11.66
N SER A 167 26.54 -5.79 -11.63
CA SER A 167 26.92 -5.06 -10.42
C SER A 167 26.14 -3.74 -10.23
N ALA A 168 25.08 -3.51 -11.02
CA ALA A 168 24.30 -2.26 -10.99
C ALA A 168 23.57 -2.03 -9.65
N PHE A 169 23.34 -3.09 -8.87
CA PHE A 169 22.58 -3.09 -7.63
C PHE A 169 23.46 -3.29 -6.38
N ASN A 170 24.77 -3.04 -6.49
CA ASN A 170 25.73 -3.25 -5.41
C ASN A 170 25.49 -2.42 -4.13
N ALA A 171 24.60 -1.42 -4.20
CA ALA A 171 24.14 -0.59 -3.08
C ALA A 171 22.85 -1.12 -2.41
N ASN A 172 22.10 -2.02 -3.06
CA ASN A 172 21.04 -2.78 -2.41
C ASN A 172 21.67 -3.76 -1.39
N PRO A 173 21.05 -3.99 -0.22
CA PRO A 173 21.38 -5.14 0.61
C PRO A 173 21.16 -6.44 -0.17
N LEU A 174 22.13 -7.36 -0.13
CA LEU A 174 22.01 -8.68 -0.74
C LEU A 174 21.53 -9.69 0.31
N ASP A 175 20.49 -10.45 0.00
CA ASP A 175 20.27 -11.79 0.54
C ASP A 175 20.67 -12.82 -0.52
N ILE A 176 21.26 -13.93 -0.09
CA ILE A 176 21.88 -14.90 -0.99
C ILE A 176 21.53 -16.32 -0.59
N ALA A 177 20.75 -17.02 -1.42
CA ALA A 177 20.53 -18.45 -1.28
C ALA A 177 21.83 -19.22 -1.57
N SER A 178 22.40 -19.87 -0.53
CA SER A 178 23.62 -20.66 -0.68
C SER A 178 23.68 -21.81 0.34
N TRP A 179 22.82 -22.80 0.12
CA TRP A 179 22.63 -23.90 1.08
C TRP A 179 23.85 -24.81 1.20
N GLY A 180 24.24 -25.13 2.44
CA GLY A 180 25.36 -26.05 2.72
C GLY A 180 26.75 -25.51 2.36
N SER A 181 26.88 -24.24 1.97
CA SER A 181 28.18 -23.58 1.76
C SER A 181 28.82 -23.17 3.10
N SER A 182 30.13 -22.98 3.11
CA SER A 182 30.85 -22.28 4.19
C SER A 182 31.24 -20.84 3.83
N SER A 183 30.86 -20.38 2.62
CA SER A 183 31.05 -19.02 2.13
C SER A 183 30.14 -18.81 0.91
N PRO A 184 29.06 -18.01 0.99
CA PRO A 184 28.22 -17.72 -0.17
C PRO A 184 28.99 -16.92 -1.24
N GLN A 185 28.54 -17.00 -2.50
CA GLN A 185 29.06 -16.16 -3.58
C GLN A 185 28.16 -14.93 -3.78
N THR A 186 28.75 -13.75 -3.93
CA THR A 186 28.03 -12.46 -3.96
C THR A 186 28.17 -11.77 -5.34
N PRO A 187 27.53 -12.27 -6.41
CA PRO A 187 27.84 -11.84 -7.78
C PRO A 187 27.36 -10.41 -8.06
N GLY A 188 28.30 -9.46 -8.07
CA GLY A 188 28.01 -8.03 -8.24
C GLY A 188 28.08 -7.22 -6.93
N TRP A 189 28.19 -7.88 -5.78
CA TRP A 189 28.31 -7.26 -4.45
C TRP A 189 29.65 -7.56 -3.78
N SER A 190 30.11 -6.66 -2.90
CA SER A 190 31.31 -6.86 -2.09
C SER A 190 31.11 -7.81 -0.90
N THR A 191 29.87 -7.96 -0.42
CA THR A 191 29.45 -8.87 0.65
C THR A 191 27.94 -9.09 0.59
N TRP A 192 27.48 -10.12 1.28
CA TRP A 192 26.07 -10.35 1.61
C TRP A 192 25.68 -9.58 2.88
N THR A 193 24.39 -9.26 3.01
CA THR A 193 23.77 -8.68 4.22
C THR A 193 22.98 -9.73 4.98
N PHE A 194 22.24 -10.57 4.26
CA PHE A 194 21.58 -11.77 4.74
C PHE A 194 22.08 -12.97 3.92
N TRP A 195 21.96 -14.19 4.46
CA TRP A 195 22.31 -15.43 3.79
C TRP A 195 21.35 -16.53 4.23
N GLN A 196 20.48 -16.96 3.33
CA GLN A 196 19.65 -18.16 3.50
C GLN A 196 20.54 -19.42 3.43
N THR A 197 20.67 -20.09 4.57
CA THR A 197 21.65 -21.16 4.83
C THR A 197 21.13 -22.56 4.55
N THR A 198 19.81 -22.77 4.64
CA THR A 198 19.12 -24.04 4.35
C THR A 198 17.61 -23.83 4.25
N SER A 199 16.94 -24.63 3.42
CA SER A 199 15.48 -24.75 3.27
C SER A 199 14.86 -25.90 4.07
N ALA A 200 15.61 -26.44 5.05
CA ALA A 200 15.25 -27.64 5.79
C ALA A 200 15.48 -27.52 7.31
N ALA A 201 15.46 -26.30 7.85
CA ALA A 201 15.55 -26.10 9.30
C ALA A 201 14.27 -26.54 9.99
N SER A 202 14.36 -26.80 11.31
CA SER A 202 13.22 -27.07 12.17
C SER A 202 13.27 -26.08 13.34
N VAL A 203 12.24 -25.24 13.44
CA VAL A 203 12.15 -24.15 14.42
C VAL A 203 10.89 -24.36 15.26
N ALA A 204 11.02 -24.26 16.59
CA ALA A 204 9.89 -24.42 17.49
C ALA A 204 8.81 -23.37 17.19
N GLY A 205 7.55 -23.79 17.22
CA GLY A 205 6.40 -22.95 16.84
C GLY A 205 6.01 -22.98 15.36
N ILE A 206 6.81 -23.57 14.46
CA ILE A 206 6.48 -23.74 13.04
C ILE A 206 6.25 -25.23 12.74
N THR A 207 5.22 -25.54 11.94
CA THR A 207 4.88 -26.92 11.56
C THR A 207 5.46 -27.28 10.20
N GLY A 208 6.63 -27.91 10.18
CA GLY A 208 7.29 -28.40 8.97
C GLY A 208 8.75 -27.96 8.85
N PRO A 209 9.36 -28.11 7.66
CA PRO A 209 10.62 -27.43 7.36
C PRO A 209 10.39 -25.92 7.22
N VAL A 210 11.43 -25.15 7.52
CA VAL A 210 11.49 -23.71 7.28
C VAL A 210 12.85 -23.32 6.74
N ASP A 211 12.86 -22.27 5.94
CA ASP A 211 14.05 -21.62 5.43
C ASP A 211 14.72 -20.80 6.56
N ALA A 212 16.04 -20.87 6.67
CA ALA A 212 16.78 -20.34 7.81
C ALA A 212 17.97 -19.48 7.42
N ASP A 213 17.95 -18.24 7.93
CA ASP A 213 18.82 -17.16 7.52
C ASP A 213 19.84 -16.80 8.59
N THR A 214 20.89 -16.11 8.16
CA THR A 214 21.72 -15.33 9.07
C THR A 214 22.00 -13.94 8.52
N PHE A 215 21.87 -12.93 9.38
CA PHE A 215 22.23 -11.54 9.11
C PHE A 215 23.72 -11.33 9.46
N ASN A 216 24.42 -10.56 8.61
CA ASN A 216 25.85 -10.29 8.69
C ASN A 216 26.20 -9.22 9.76
N GLY A 217 25.85 -9.50 11.02
CA GLY A 217 26.12 -8.64 12.16
C GLY A 217 25.42 -9.08 13.43
N THR A 218 25.72 -8.38 14.52
CA THR A 218 25.09 -8.54 15.84
C THR A 218 23.62 -8.09 15.86
N PRO A 219 22.82 -8.47 16.87
CA PRO A 219 21.43 -7.99 17.01
C PRO A 219 21.31 -6.46 17.07
N ASP A 220 22.30 -5.77 17.64
CA ASP A 220 22.35 -4.30 17.67
C ASP A 220 22.58 -3.71 16.26
N GLN A 221 23.37 -4.39 15.42
CA GLN A 221 23.58 -4.02 14.01
C GLN A 221 22.35 -4.33 13.16
N LEU A 222 21.62 -5.40 13.46
CA LEU A 222 20.31 -5.71 12.86
C LEU A 222 19.28 -4.64 13.23
N ALA A 223 19.26 -4.18 14.48
CA ALA A 223 18.40 -3.07 14.93
C ALA A 223 18.77 -1.74 14.24
N ALA A 224 20.06 -1.42 14.13
CA ALA A 224 20.53 -0.25 13.39
C ALA A 224 20.17 -0.34 11.89
N PHE A 225 20.25 -1.54 11.31
CA PHE A 225 19.80 -1.81 9.94
C PHE A 225 18.28 -1.66 9.79
N ALA A 226 17.45 -2.11 10.74
CA ALA A 226 16.01 -1.85 10.72
C ALA A 226 15.69 -0.35 10.79
N GLN A 227 16.45 0.41 11.58
CA GLN A 227 16.36 1.88 11.70
C GLN A 227 16.89 2.67 10.49
N GLY A 228 17.30 2.01 9.40
CA GLY A 228 17.79 2.68 8.20
C GLY A 228 19.21 3.25 8.29
N GLN A 229 19.96 2.92 9.35
CA GLN A 229 21.39 3.20 9.37
C GLN A 229 22.11 2.24 8.43
N ALA A 230 23.14 2.73 7.72
CA ALA A 230 23.98 1.88 6.91
C ALA A 230 24.68 0.85 7.81
N ALA A 231 24.47 -0.44 7.53
CA ALA A 231 25.16 -1.52 8.23
C ALA A 231 26.68 -1.29 8.10
N GLN A 232 27.37 -1.09 9.23
CA GLN A 232 28.79 -0.76 9.21
C GLN A 232 29.58 -1.93 8.61
N GLN A 233 30.08 -1.74 7.38
CA GLN A 233 30.98 -2.69 6.73
C GLN A 233 32.26 -2.81 7.56
N THR A 234 32.37 -3.87 8.36
CA THR A 234 33.53 -4.22 9.20
C THR A 234 34.70 -4.71 8.35
N SER A 235 35.19 -3.82 7.49
CA SER A 235 36.35 -4.01 6.64
C SER A 235 37.63 -4.05 7.49
N ALA A 236 37.91 -5.23 8.06
CA ALA A 236 39.03 -5.51 8.95
C ALA A 236 40.42 -5.49 8.26
N GLN A 237 40.60 -4.66 7.23
CA GLN A 237 41.89 -4.37 6.61
C GLN A 237 41.90 -3.03 5.86
N GLN A 238 42.22 -1.93 6.55
CA GLN A 238 42.80 -0.75 5.90
C GLN A 238 43.91 -0.13 6.77
N ALA A 239 44.85 0.55 6.11
CA ALA A 239 46.11 0.96 6.70
C ALA A 239 46.01 2.25 7.55
N ALA A 240 47.05 2.51 8.33
CA ALA A 240 47.12 3.66 9.23
C ALA A 240 46.96 5.03 8.53
N PRO A 241 46.34 6.03 9.19
CA PRO A 241 46.09 7.34 8.59
C PRO A 241 47.40 8.10 8.30
N SER A 242 47.46 8.71 7.12
CA SER A 242 48.52 9.68 6.77
C SER A 242 48.17 11.08 7.29
N PRO A 243 49.16 11.91 7.69
CA PRO A 243 48.91 13.15 8.40
C PRO A 243 48.41 14.31 7.53
N THR A 244 47.66 15.21 8.16
CA THR A 244 47.08 16.43 7.58
C THR A 244 48.13 17.40 7.04
N PRO A 245 47.99 17.96 5.81
CA PRO A 245 48.80 19.07 5.34
C PRO A 245 48.43 20.39 6.03
N ALA A 246 49.44 21.21 6.37
CA ALA A 246 49.24 22.57 6.86
C ALA A 246 48.83 23.54 5.72
N PRO A 247 48.11 24.64 6.00
CA PRO A 247 47.65 25.57 4.97
C PRO A 247 48.82 26.33 4.32
N GLN A 248 48.88 26.33 2.99
CA GLN A 248 49.80 27.17 2.21
C GLN A 248 49.09 28.44 1.70
N ALA A 249 49.86 29.52 1.56
CA ALA A 249 49.36 30.84 1.17
C ALA A 249 49.13 30.96 -0.36
N SER A 250 48.21 31.85 -0.74
CA SER A 250 47.80 32.09 -2.13
C SER A 250 48.94 32.62 -3.01
N PRO A 251 49.17 32.07 -4.21
CA PRO A 251 50.01 32.69 -5.23
C PRO A 251 49.27 33.82 -5.96
N THR A 252 50.04 34.82 -6.44
CA THR A 252 49.55 35.91 -7.29
C THR A 252 49.16 35.43 -8.70
N PRO A 253 48.27 36.16 -9.41
CA PRO A 253 47.73 35.70 -10.70
C PRO A 253 48.78 35.69 -11.81
N GLN A 254 48.99 34.51 -12.42
CA GLN A 254 49.72 34.34 -13.67
C GLN A 254 48.72 34.14 -14.82
N ALA A 255 49.02 34.66 -16.00
CA ALA A 255 48.10 34.65 -17.14
C ALA A 255 47.73 33.24 -17.60
N SER A 256 46.44 33.01 -17.88
CA SER A 256 45.90 31.71 -18.28
C SER A 256 46.52 31.18 -19.59
N PRO A 257 46.94 29.92 -19.66
CA PRO A 257 47.17 29.26 -20.94
C PRO A 257 45.85 29.09 -21.71
N ALA A 258 45.95 28.86 -23.02
CA ALA A 258 44.79 28.53 -23.84
C ALA A 258 44.12 27.23 -23.36
N PRO A 259 42.78 27.09 -23.51
CA PRO A 259 42.08 25.88 -23.10
C PRO A 259 42.55 24.66 -23.89
N PRO A 260 42.49 23.44 -23.31
CA PRO A 260 42.77 22.21 -24.05
C PRO A 260 41.78 22.06 -25.22
N ALA A 261 42.25 21.51 -26.33
CA ALA A 261 41.39 21.23 -27.48
C ALA A 261 40.30 20.21 -27.10
N SER A 262 39.06 20.49 -27.50
CA SER A 262 37.93 19.57 -27.28
C SER A 262 38.21 18.21 -27.94
N PRO A 263 37.95 17.07 -27.26
CA PRO A 263 38.28 15.76 -27.78
C PRO A 263 37.46 15.43 -29.04
N ALA A 264 38.06 14.66 -29.95
CA ALA A 264 37.55 14.49 -31.30
C ALA A 264 36.18 13.79 -31.34
N VAL A 265 35.22 14.45 -31.98
CA VAL A 265 33.84 13.97 -32.19
C VAL A 265 33.84 12.96 -33.34
N GLY A 266 33.27 11.77 -33.14
CA GLY A 266 33.22 10.72 -34.15
C GLY A 266 31.88 10.64 -34.88
N LEU A 267 31.88 10.68 -36.21
CA LEU A 267 30.71 10.40 -37.05
C LEU A 267 30.73 8.95 -37.50
N TYR A 268 29.58 8.26 -37.42
CA TYR A 268 29.42 6.84 -37.74
C TYR A 268 28.19 6.60 -38.62
N ARG A 269 28.27 5.60 -39.50
CA ARG A 269 27.17 5.13 -40.36
C ARG A 269 26.92 3.65 -40.09
N GLY A 270 25.87 3.35 -39.32
CA GLY A 270 25.85 2.13 -38.53
C GLY A 270 27.07 2.11 -37.59
N ASP A 271 27.78 0.99 -37.52
CA ASP A 271 29.01 0.87 -36.72
C ASP A 271 30.28 1.37 -37.42
N ALA A 272 30.22 1.67 -38.72
CA ALA A 272 31.39 2.10 -39.49
C ALA A 272 31.75 3.58 -39.23
N PRO A 273 32.99 3.91 -38.84
CA PRO A 273 33.41 5.31 -38.67
C PRO A 273 33.52 6.01 -40.04
N VAL A 274 32.90 7.18 -40.15
CA VAL A 274 32.91 8.05 -41.33
C VAL A 274 34.02 9.11 -41.23
N GLY A 275 34.30 9.60 -40.02
CA GLY A 275 35.35 10.58 -39.78
C GLY A 275 35.38 11.12 -38.34
N THR A 276 36.41 11.88 -38.03
CA THR A 276 36.63 12.53 -36.72
C THR A 276 36.77 14.04 -36.88
N PHE A 277 36.07 14.80 -36.04
CA PHE A 277 35.89 16.25 -36.16
C PHE A 277 36.29 16.98 -34.86
N SER A 278 36.71 18.24 -34.98
CA SER A 278 37.06 19.09 -33.83
C SER A 278 35.85 19.74 -33.13
N THR A 279 34.68 19.71 -33.75
CA THR A 279 33.42 20.26 -33.23
C THR A 279 32.26 19.34 -33.59
N ILE A 280 31.16 19.43 -32.83
CA ILE A 280 29.92 18.69 -33.10
C ILE A 280 29.30 19.21 -34.40
N GLN A 281 29.29 20.53 -34.65
CA GLN A 281 28.74 21.12 -35.86
C GLN A 281 29.43 20.60 -37.14
N ALA A 282 30.76 20.44 -37.15
CA ALA A 282 31.46 19.93 -38.33
C ALA A 282 31.10 18.46 -38.65
N ALA A 283 30.79 17.66 -37.63
CA ALA A 283 30.20 16.33 -37.81
C ALA A 283 28.75 16.43 -38.34
N VAL A 284 27.92 17.34 -37.80
CA VAL A 284 26.55 17.60 -38.26
C VAL A 284 26.50 18.06 -39.71
N ASP A 285 27.43 18.90 -40.15
CA ASP A 285 27.50 19.41 -41.53
C ASP A 285 27.86 18.29 -42.54
N THR A 286 28.67 17.32 -42.10
CA THR A 286 29.11 16.17 -42.90
C THR A 286 28.11 15.01 -42.90
N ALA A 287 27.29 14.89 -41.86
CA ALA A 287 26.39 13.75 -41.64
C ALA A 287 25.34 13.52 -42.73
N GLN A 288 24.90 12.27 -42.86
CA GLN A 288 23.77 11.81 -43.67
C GLN A 288 22.63 11.31 -42.77
N SER A 289 21.46 11.07 -43.37
CA SER A 289 20.28 10.60 -42.62
C SER A 289 20.48 9.15 -42.16
N GLY A 290 20.42 8.92 -40.85
CA GLY A 290 20.73 7.65 -40.20
C GLY A 290 22.14 7.57 -39.58
N ASP A 291 22.97 8.61 -39.74
CA ASP A 291 24.29 8.65 -39.09
C ASP A 291 24.19 8.93 -37.58
N THR A 292 25.17 8.42 -36.83
CA THR A 292 25.33 8.64 -35.38
C THR A 292 26.57 9.47 -35.10
N ILE A 293 26.43 10.51 -34.28
CA ILE A 293 27.51 11.39 -33.81
C ILE A 293 27.82 11.04 -32.35
N LYS A 294 28.99 10.45 -32.10
CA LYS A 294 29.47 10.09 -30.75
C LYS A 294 30.40 11.21 -30.25
N VAL A 295 30.00 11.86 -29.16
CA VAL A 295 30.68 13.01 -28.55
C VAL A 295 31.30 12.57 -27.23
N PRO A 296 32.64 12.40 -27.14
CA PRO A 296 33.30 12.00 -25.90
C PRO A 296 33.20 13.08 -24.81
N ALA A 297 33.48 12.72 -23.56
CA ALA A 297 33.46 13.63 -22.42
C ALA A 297 34.38 14.84 -22.64
N GLY A 298 33.90 16.04 -22.34
CA GLY A 298 34.60 17.29 -22.60
C GLY A 298 33.68 18.51 -22.56
N THR A 299 34.17 19.64 -23.07
CA THR A 299 33.39 20.88 -23.22
C THR A 299 33.34 21.33 -24.67
N TYR A 300 32.13 21.53 -25.17
CA TYR A 300 31.79 21.90 -26.54
C TYR A 300 31.02 23.22 -26.51
N LYS A 301 31.76 24.32 -26.65
CA LYS A 301 31.23 25.70 -26.57
C LYS A 301 30.58 26.13 -27.89
N GLU A 302 29.61 25.35 -28.33
CA GLU A 302 28.89 25.50 -29.59
C GLU A 302 27.38 25.22 -29.39
N VAL A 303 26.54 25.97 -30.12
CA VAL A 303 25.10 25.72 -30.20
C VAL A 303 24.85 24.88 -31.44
N VAL A 304 24.62 23.58 -31.24
CA VAL A 304 24.55 22.60 -32.33
C VAL A 304 23.30 22.85 -33.17
N THR A 305 23.48 23.27 -34.42
CA THR A 305 22.41 23.75 -35.30
C THR A 305 22.09 22.73 -36.39
N ILE A 306 20.91 22.13 -36.30
CA ILE A 306 20.38 21.22 -37.31
C ILE A 306 19.43 22.00 -38.23
N ASN A 307 19.84 22.20 -39.49
CA ASN A 307 19.05 22.92 -40.51
C ASN A 307 18.71 22.08 -41.75
N ARG A 308 18.81 20.74 -41.65
CA ARG A 308 18.63 19.78 -42.74
C ARG A 308 17.64 18.69 -42.33
N SER A 309 16.80 18.20 -43.25
CA SER A 309 15.84 17.11 -42.99
C SER A 309 16.56 15.75 -42.91
N LEU A 310 17.28 15.53 -41.81
CA LEU A 310 18.02 14.31 -41.51
C LEU A 310 17.45 13.62 -40.28
N ALA A 311 17.53 12.29 -40.26
CA ALA A 311 17.55 11.53 -39.01
C ALA A 311 18.99 11.53 -38.46
N LEU A 312 19.21 12.00 -37.23
CA LEU A 312 20.52 11.99 -36.58
C LEU A 312 20.41 11.55 -35.12
N THR A 313 21.34 10.71 -34.69
CA THR A 313 21.48 10.30 -33.29
C THR A 313 22.76 10.89 -32.72
N PHE A 314 22.63 11.74 -31.70
CA PHE A 314 23.74 12.25 -30.90
C PHE A 314 23.87 11.40 -29.64
N LYS A 315 25.07 10.86 -29.38
CA LYS A 315 25.40 10.14 -28.14
C LYS A 315 26.54 10.84 -27.43
N GLY A 316 26.29 11.34 -26.22
CA GLY A 316 27.30 11.89 -25.33
C GLY A 316 27.98 10.79 -24.51
N ALA A 317 28.77 11.20 -23.51
CA ALA A 317 29.53 10.29 -22.66
C ALA A 317 28.63 9.36 -21.80
N GLN A 318 27.45 9.84 -21.41
CA GLN A 318 26.49 9.12 -20.57
C GLN A 318 25.34 8.48 -21.37
N ALA A 319 25.56 8.20 -22.67
CA ALA A 319 24.50 7.68 -23.54
C ALA A 319 23.96 6.33 -23.02
N GLY A 320 22.69 6.32 -22.58
CA GLY A 320 22.05 5.18 -21.92
C GLY A 320 22.01 5.22 -20.38
N VAL A 321 22.57 6.25 -19.72
CA VAL A 321 22.59 6.41 -18.25
C VAL A 321 21.62 7.52 -17.84
N PRO A 322 20.57 7.28 -17.02
CA PRO A 322 19.60 8.30 -16.60
C PRO A 322 20.24 9.58 -16.04
N GLY A 323 19.76 10.76 -16.44
CA GLY A 323 20.34 12.06 -16.10
C GLY A 323 20.45 12.30 -14.59
N ASN A 324 19.46 11.84 -13.83
CA ASN A 324 19.44 11.89 -12.36
C ASN A 324 20.40 10.89 -11.67
N THR A 325 21.20 10.13 -12.42
CA THR A 325 22.24 9.21 -11.93
C THR A 325 23.64 9.51 -12.47
N HIS A 326 23.79 10.61 -13.22
CA HIS A 326 25.08 11.03 -13.79
C HIS A 326 26.10 11.31 -12.68
N SER A 327 27.24 10.63 -12.78
CA SER A 327 28.33 10.65 -11.79
C SER A 327 29.72 10.53 -12.44
N GLY A 328 29.77 10.63 -13.77
CA GLY A 328 30.97 10.43 -14.59
C GLY A 328 31.52 11.73 -15.17
N ALA A 329 32.18 11.61 -16.34
CA ALA A 329 32.72 12.74 -17.07
C ALA A 329 31.77 13.12 -18.22
N GLU A 330 31.28 14.35 -18.23
CA GLU A 330 30.18 14.76 -19.10
C GLU A 330 30.57 15.30 -20.48
N SER A 331 29.71 15.07 -21.47
CA SER A 331 29.73 15.75 -22.76
C SER A 331 28.97 17.07 -22.66
N ASN A 332 29.65 18.10 -22.13
CA ASN A 332 29.05 19.40 -21.85
C ASN A 332 28.90 20.21 -23.14
N VAL A 333 27.66 20.51 -23.55
CA VAL A 333 27.35 21.25 -24.79
C VAL A 333 26.53 22.51 -24.52
N THR A 334 26.78 23.56 -25.30
CA THR A 334 26.03 24.84 -25.24
C THR A 334 24.74 24.77 -26.07
N GLY A 335 23.94 23.72 -25.84
CA GLY A 335 22.59 23.59 -26.39
C GLY A 335 22.47 23.05 -27.82
N PHE A 336 21.24 22.67 -28.17
CA PHE A 336 20.85 22.19 -29.51
C PHE A 336 19.75 23.09 -30.09
N THR A 337 19.75 23.29 -31.40
CA THR A 337 18.75 24.11 -32.13
C THR A 337 18.32 23.47 -33.44
N THR A 338 17.02 23.44 -33.75
CA THR A 338 16.52 23.16 -35.11
C THR A 338 16.14 24.47 -35.84
N SER A 339 16.40 24.55 -37.15
CA SER A 339 16.16 25.75 -37.94
C SER A 339 15.85 25.48 -39.41
N GLY A 340 15.26 26.47 -40.09
CA GLY A 340 14.82 26.33 -41.48
C GLY A 340 13.58 25.46 -41.65
N SER A 341 13.07 25.37 -42.89
CA SER A 341 11.84 24.63 -43.23
C SER A 341 12.03 23.10 -43.29
N ALA A 342 12.92 22.55 -42.47
CA ALA A 342 13.26 21.13 -42.42
C ALA A 342 12.40 20.38 -41.40
N THR A 343 12.18 19.09 -41.64
CA THR A 343 11.52 18.16 -40.70
C THR A 343 12.51 17.11 -40.22
N PRO A 344 13.46 17.47 -39.32
CA PRO A 344 14.49 16.54 -38.86
C PRO A 344 13.92 15.53 -37.85
N LYS A 345 14.57 14.37 -37.73
CA LYS A 345 14.35 13.40 -36.64
C LYS A 345 15.60 13.32 -35.77
N ILE A 346 15.57 13.87 -34.57
CA ILE A 346 16.76 14.03 -33.73
C ILE A 346 16.62 13.24 -32.44
N THR A 347 17.65 12.47 -32.09
CA THR A 347 17.81 11.85 -30.78
C THR A 347 19.03 12.45 -30.09
N VAL A 348 18.87 12.96 -28.87
CA VAL A 348 19.95 13.44 -27.98
C VAL A 348 20.00 12.51 -26.77
N ASP A 349 21.12 11.81 -26.59
CA ASP A 349 21.27 10.73 -25.60
C ASP A 349 22.54 10.93 -24.77
N GLY A 350 22.42 11.19 -23.46
CA GLY A 350 23.56 11.23 -22.53
C GLY A 350 24.42 12.49 -22.57
N PHE A 351 23.82 13.68 -22.64
CA PHE A 351 24.54 14.97 -22.64
C PHE A 351 24.27 15.78 -21.37
N ALA A 352 25.24 16.61 -20.98
CA ALA A 352 25.02 17.76 -20.11
C ALA A 352 24.82 19.02 -20.98
N VAL A 353 23.64 19.63 -20.91
CA VAL A 353 23.18 20.68 -21.81
C VAL A 353 22.99 21.98 -21.03
N THR A 354 23.71 23.02 -21.45
CA THR A 354 23.65 24.39 -20.90
C THR A 354 23.13 25.35 -21.97
N PRO A 355 22.47 26.47 -21.60
CA PRO A 355 21.86 27.36 -22.58
C PRO A 355 22.87 28.18 -23.38
N GLY A 356 22.47 28.56 -24.59
CA GLY A 356 23.17 29.55 -25.41
C GLY A 356 22.47 30.91 -25.40
N ALA A 357 23.20 31.95 -25.84
CA ALA A 357 22.58 33.24 -26.14
C ALA A 357 21.71 33.20 -27.41
N SER A 358 22.03 32.34 -28.36
CA SER A 358 21.38 32.27 -29.69
C SER A 358 20.21 31.28 -29.80
N ASN A 359 19.96 30.44 -28.77
CA ASN A 359 18.81 29.53 -28.71
C ASN A 359 17.73 30.03 -27.71
N ASN A 360 17.61 31.36 -27.61
CA ASN A 360 16.60 32.07 -26.80
C ASN A 360 16.64 31.71 -25.29
N GLY A 361 17.85 31.47 -24.74
CA GLY A 361 18.03 31.09 -23.33
C GLY A 361 17.54 29.68 -22.99
N SER A 362 17.38 28.81 -24.01
CA SER A 362 16.91 27.43 -23.84
C SER A 362 18.08 26.44 -23.75
N GLY A 363 17.90 25.24 -23.21
CA GLY A 363 18.84 24.13 -23.42
C GLY A 363 18.70 23.56 -24.84
N ILE A 364 17.51 23.06 -25.15
CA ILE A 364 17.14 22.54 -26.48
C ILE A 364 16.03 23.41 -27.08
N TYR A 365 16.20 23.87 -28.33
CA TYR A 365 15.28 24.77 -29.01
C TYR A 365 14.85 24.22 -30.37
N ALA A 366 13.65 23.62 -30.43
CA ALA A 366 13.09 22.97 -31.62
C ALA A 366 11.80 23.67 -32.11
N PRO A 367 11.88 24.89 -32.68
CA PRO A 367 10.73 25.69 -33.09
C PRO A 367 10.08 25.27 -34.43
N GLN A 368 10.62 24.25 -35.11
CA GLN A 368 10.23 23.90 -36.48
C GLN A 368 9.16 22.80 -36.54
N ALA A 369 8.05 23.08 -37.23
CA ALA A 369 6.97 22.13 -37.40
C ALA A 369 7.39 20.88 -38.18
N GLY A 370 6.79 19.74 -37.84
CA GLY A 370 7.10 18.43 -38.40
C GLY A 370 8.35 17.75 -37.82
N THR A 371 9.18 18.46 -37.04
CA THR A 371 10.30 17.86 -36.27
C THR A 371 9.82 16.65 -35.48
N SER A 372 10.61 15.58 -35.44
CA SER A 372 10.48 14.53 -34.42
C SER A 372 11.68 14.61 -33.47
N LEU A 373 11.45 14.72 -32.17
CA LEU A 373 12.51 14.90 -31.17
C LEU A 373 12.47 13.81 -30.11
N THR A 374 13.61 13.19 -29.84
CA THR A 374 13.86 12.40 -28.63
C THR A 374 14.98 13.08 -27.86
N VAL A 375 14.71 13.42 -26.60
CA VAL A 375 15.73 13.70 -25.60
C VAL A 375 15.65 12.56 -24.60
N GLN A 376 16.81 12.07 -24.20
CA GLN A 376 16.89 10.95 -23.27
C GLN A 376 18.19 10.99 -22.46
N ASN A 377 18.12 10.46 -21.24
CA ASN A 377 19.28 10.18 -20.39
C ASN A 377 20.19 11.41 -20.17
N SER A 378 19.67 12.63 -20.29
CA SER A 378 20.45 13.87 -20.36
C SER A 378 20.16 14.80 -19.19
N VAL A 379 21.13 15.67 -18.85
CA VAL A 379 20.97 16.73 -17.85
C VAL A 379 20.81 18.06 -18.58
N LEU A 380 19.74 18.80 -18.29
CA LEU A 380 19.48 20.14 -18.80
C LEU A 380 19.46 21.10 -17.63
N SER A 381 20.46 21.97 -17.52
CA SER A 381 20.66 22.79 -16.33
C SER A 381 21.05 24.25 -16.63
N GLY A 382 20.78 25.13 -15.66
CA GLY A 382 21.17 26.54 -15.74
C GLY A 382 20.49 27.33 -16.86
N TYR A 383 19.37 26.86 -17.40
CA TYR A 383 18.64 27.53 -18.47
C TYR A 383 17.90 28.79 -17.98
N GLN A 384 17.75 29.78 -18.86
CA GLN A 384 17.18 31.10 -18.54
C GLN A 384 15.71 31.24 -18.96
N SER A 385 15.25 30.38 -19.89
CA SER A 385 13.88 30.42 -20.40
C SER A 385 13.26 29.02 -20.53
N ARG A 386 13.97 28.03 -21.11
CA ARG A 386 13.49 26.64 -21.19
C ARG A 386 14.59 25.61 -20.97
N GLY A 387 14.31 24.49 -20.32
CA GLY A 387 15.15 23.29 -20.49
C GLY A 387 15.05 22.81 -21.93
N ALA A 388 13.85 22.49 -22.38
CA ALA A 388 13.52 22.22 -23.77
C ALA A 388 12.30 23.00 -24.25
N TYR A 389 12.35 23.48 -25.50
CA TYR A 389 11.24 24.12 -26.21
C TYR A 389 10.95 23.37 -27.50
N VAL A 390 9.69 23.02 -27.75
CA VAL A 390 9.26 22.33 -28.98
C VAL A 390 7.98 22.96 -29.52
N ALA A 391 7.95 23.30 -30.81
CA ALA A 391 6.74 23.81 -31.48
C ALA A 391 6.47 23.06 -32.79
N GLY A 392 5.21 22.69 -33.04
CA GLY A 392 4.81 22.06 -34.31
C GLY A 392 5.22 20.59 -34.49
N SER A 393 5.71 19.92 -33.45
CA SER A 393 6.31 18.58 -33.54
C SER A 393 5.34 17.48 -33.99
N SER A 394 5.83 16.55 -34.83
CA SER A 394 5.10 15.36 -35.26
C SER A 394 5.10 14.23 -34.22
N ALA A 395 6.13 14.20 -33.36
CA ALA A 395 6.27 13.32 -32.20
C ALA A 395 7.40 13.86 -31.31
N ALA A 396 7.19 13.93 -30.00
CA ALA A 396 8.24 14.32 -29.06
C ALA A 396 8.32 13.34 -27.87
N LEU A 397 9.53 12.95 -27.49
CA LEU A 397 9.79 12.06 -26.37
C LEU A 397 10.89 12.68 -25.50
N PHE A 398 10.63 12.79 -24.20
CA PHE A 398 11.59 13.18 -23.16
C PHE A 398 11.61 12.08 -22.11
N HIS A 399 12.73 11.38 -21.92
CA HIS A 399 12.75 10.29 -20.95
C HIS A 399 14.07 10.04 -20.21
N ASN A 400 13.94 9.76 -18.92
CA ASN A 400 15.06 9.60 -17.98
C ASN A 400 15.98 10.85 -17.92
N ASP A 401 15.48 12.02 -18.31
CA ASP A 401 16.21 13.30 -18.28
C ASP A 401 16.12 13.95 -16.89
N LEU A 402 17.10 14.80 -16.56
CA LEU A 402 17.11 15.68 -15.40
C LEU A 402 17.02 17.15 -15.85
N PHE A 403 16.04 17.87 -15.33
CA PHE A 403 15.85 19.30 -15.52
C PHE A 403 16.08 20.02 -14.19
N GLU A 404 17.14 20.82 -14.07
CA GLU A 404 17.56 21.36 -12.78
C GLU A 404 18.08 22.80 -12.77
N ASP A 405 17.99 23.44 -11.60
CA ASP A 405 18.55 24.76 -11.27
C ASP A 405 18.37 25.79 -12.41
N ALA A 406 17.11 26.01 -12.79
CA ALA A 406 16.75 27.07 -13.72
C ALA A 406 17.20 28.43 -13.18
N LEU A 407 17.89 29.22 -14.01
CA LEU A 407 18.31 30.56 -13.63
C LEU A 407 17.08 31.48 -13.54
N SER A 408 17.15 32.47 -12.65
CA SER A 408 16.03 33.38 -12.35
C SER A 408 15.72 34.34 -13.50
N GLY A 409 15.04 33.82 -14.52
CA GLY A 409 14.46 34.58 -15.64
C GLY A 409 12.98 34.91 -15.42
N ASP A 410 12.37 35.57 -16.40
CA ASP A 410 10.92 35.73 -16.43
C ASP A 410 10.26 34.45 -16.93
N ASN A 411 9.75 33.66 -15.97
CA ASN A 411 8.94 32.46 -16.19
C ASN A 411 9.69 31.30 -16.91
N PRO A 412 10.76 30.77 -16.31
CA PRO A 412 11.46 29.59 -16.85
C PRO A 412 10.58 28.33 -16.80
N VAL A 413 10.71 27.48 -17.82
CA VAL A 413 9.95 26.24 -17.98
C VAL A 413 10.90 25.04 -18.13
N GLY A 414 10.59 23.88 -17.56
CA GLY A 414 11.38 22.66 -17.81
C GLY A 414 11.25 22.19 -19.26
N ILE A 415 10.05 21.76 -19.66
CA ILE A 415 9.70 21.43 -21.05
C ILE A 415 8.50 22.27 -21.49
N GLU A 416 8.66 23.12 -22.52
CA GLU A 416 7.54 23.85 -23.15
C GLU A 416 7.18 23.23 -24.50
N LEU A 417 5.91 22.88 -24.68
CA LEU A 417 5.35 22.23 -25.86
C LEU A 417 4.25 23.10 -26.47
N ARG A 418 4.37 23.47 -27.75
CA ARG A 418 3.42 24.35 -28.46
C ARG A 418 2.93 23.80 -29.79
N THR A 419 1.77 24.31 -30.23
CA THR A 419 1.17 24.25 -31.58
C THR A 419 1.19 22.91 -32.30
N ASN A 420 0.02 22.33 -32.61
CA ASN A 420 -0.14 21.15 -33.48
C ASN A 420 0.64 19.90 -33.05
N ALA A 421 1.13 19.83 -31.81
CA ALA A 421 1.89 18.69 -31.33
C ALA A 421 0.98 17.45 -31.18
N SER A 422 1.47 16.30 -31.64
CA SER A 422 0.78 15.01 -31.52
C SER A 422 1.74 13.94 -31.05
N ASN A 423 1.28 13.01 -30.21
CA ASN A 423 2.10 11.94 -29.63
C ASN A 423 3.34 12.53 -28.92
N VAL A 424 3.09 13.27 -27.84
CA VAL A 424 4.16 13.79 -26.98
C VAL A 424 4.16 13.05 -25.66
N ASP A 425 5.27 12.41 -25.34
CA ASP A 425 5.51 11.60 -24.15
C ASP A 425 6.63 12.21 -23.30
N VAL A 426 6.33 12.55 -22.05
CA VAL A 426 7.28 13.02 -21.03
C VAL A 426 7.27 11.99 -19.89
N LEU A 427 8.26 11.09 -19.89
CA LEU A 427 8.25 9.85 -19.12
C LEU A 427 9.48 9.69 -18.22
N ASN A 428 9.30 9.35 -16.94
CA ASN A 428 10.39 9.01 -16.01
C ASN A 428 11.44 10.12 -15.77
N ASN A 429 11.12 11.40 -16.01
CA ASN A 429 12.07 12.50 -15.86
C ASN A 429 12.08 13.06 -14.44
N ALA A 430 13.20 13.69 -14.04
CA ALA A 430 13.34 14.39 -12.78
C ALA A 430 13.38 15.92 -13.00
N PHE A 431 12.64 16.67 -12.19
CA PHE A 431 12.60 18.13 -12.20
C PHE A 431 12.92 18.66 -10.80
N SER A 432 13.99 19.46 -10.68
CA SER A 432 14.52 19.99 -9.42
C SER A 432 14.76 21.49 -9.54
N ARG A 433 13.81 22.31 -9.07
CA ARG A 433 13.76 23.76 -9.30
C ARG A 433 13.76 24.13 -10.80
N ALA A 434 13.09 23.31 -11.61
CA ALA A 434 13.01 23.50 -13.06
C ALA A 434 12.22 24.76 -13.47
N SER A 435 11.41 25.34 -12.57
CA SER A 435 10.69 26.60 -12.72
C SER A 435 10.78 27.46 -11.45
N SER A 436 11.54 28.56 -11.47
CA SER A 436 11.98 29.30 -10.26
C SER A 436 10.89 30.22 -9.66
N GLY A 437 9.82 29.66 -9.08
CA GLY A 437 8.70 30.42 -8.51
C GLY A 437 7.82 31.16 -9.53
N LYS A 438 8.07 30.92 -10.82
CA LYS A 438 7.26 31.29 -11.99
C LYS A 438 7.46 30.21 -13.05
N GLY A 439 6.44 29.92 -13.85
CA GLY A 439 6.49 28.95 -14.94
C GLY A 439 5.98 27.57 -14.56
N ALA A 440 6.40 26.55 -15.31
CA ALA A 440 6.04 25.17 -15.03
C ALA A 440 7.18 24.19 -15.31
N ASP A 441 7.18 23.03 -14.64
CA ASP A 441 8.16 21.99 -14.92
C ASP A 441 7.86 21.32 -16.29
N VAL A 442 6.57 21.13 -16.62
CA VAL A 442 6.07 20.82 -17.97
C VAL A 442 4.91 21.75 -18.34
N ASP A 443 5.00 22.44 -19.47
CA ASP A 443 3.95 23.32 -20.03
C ASP A 443 3.52 22.83 -21.43
N VAL A 444 2.22 22.58 -21.62
CA VAL A 444 1.64 22.02 -22.85
C VAL A 444 0.53 22.94 -23.34
N THR A 445 0.86 23.87 -24.25
CA THR A 445 0.08 25.10 -24.41
C THR A 445 -0.06 25.60 -25.86
N ALA A 446 -0.95 26.56 -26.06
CA ALA A 446 -1.06 27.37 -27.27
C ALA A 446 -1.19 26.61 -28.60
N GLY A 447 -2.16 25.69 -28.67
CA GLY A 447 -2.66 25.11 -29.92
C GLY A 447 -3.42 23.81 -29.69
N PRO A 448 -4.07 23.24 -30.72
CA PRO A 448 -4.68 21.92 -30.61
C PRO A 448 -3.59 20.86 -30.47
N ILE A 449 -3.32 20.44 -29.23
CA ILE A 449 -2.33 19.41 -28.90
C ILE A 449 -3.07 18.10 -28.59
N SER A 450 -2.75 17.04 -29.33
CA SER A 450 -3.50 15.79 -29.30
C SER A 450 -2.72 14.66 -28.62
N ARG A 451 -3.38 14.05 -27.63
CA ARG A 451 -2.88 12.92 -26.82
C ARG A 451 -1.51 13.18 -26.17
N PRO A 452 -1.26 14.34 -25.52
CA PRO A 452 -0.05 14.54 -24.73
C PRO A 452 -0.07 13.63 -23.49
N SER A 453 1.11 13.25 -23.02
CA SER A 453 1.31 12.18 -22.07
C SER A 453 2.46 12.56 -21.12
N VAL A 454 2.16 12.69 -19.83
CA VAL A 454 3.12 13.11 -18.80
C VAL A 454 3.04 12.09 -17.67
N ARG A 455 4.01 11.17 -17.57
CA ARG A 455 3.91 10.03 -16.66
C ARG A 455 5.20 9.69 -15.91
N ASN A 456 5.06 9.13 -14.71
CA ASN A 456 6.15 8.63 -13.86
C ASN A 456 7.23 9.68 -13.52
N ASN A 457 6.98 10.98 -13.73
CA ASN A 457 7.98 12.02 -13.48
C ASN A 457 8.06 12.38 -11.99
N VAL A 458 9.23 12.79 -11.52
CA VAL A 458 9.44 13.33 -10.16
C VAL A 458 9.65 14.84 -10.27
N MET A 459 8.75 15.61 -9.66
CA MET A 459 8.70 17.08 -9.80
C MET A 459 8.79 17.77 -8.43
N SER A 460 9.77 18.65 -8.28
CA SER A 460 10.12 19.27 -7.01
C SER A 460 10.61 20.71 -7.18
N GLY A 461 10.08 21.62 -6.35
CA GLY A 461 10.54 23.02 -6.31
C GLY A 461 10.19 23.90 -7.52
N GLY A 462 9.41 23.39 -8.47
CA GLY A 462 8.77 24.17 -9.54
C GLY A 462 7.46 24.82 -9.11
N ALA A 463 7.06 25.91 -9.78
CA ALA A 463 5.85 26.68 -9.47
C ALA A 463 4.57 25.89 -9.79
N THR A 464 4.25 25.70 -11.07
CA THR A 464 3.31 24.66 -11.51
C THR A 464 4.11 23.41 -11.91
N ALA A 465 3.69 22.20 -11.56
CA ALA A 465 4.44 21.01 -11.98
C ALA A 465 4.06 20.59 -13.41
N VAL A 466 2.75 20.47 -13.69
CA VAL A 466 2.23 20.17 -15.03
C VAL A 466 1.14 21.17 -15.40
N ALA A 467 1.31 21.89 -16.51
CA ALA A 467 0.29 22.75 -17.10
C ALA A 467 -0.18 22.18 -18.45
N MET A 468 -1.49 22.09 -18.64
CA MET A 468 -2.15 21.81 -19.91
C MET A 468 -3.05 22.99 -20.28
N VAL A 469 -3.04 23.40 -21.55
CA VAL A 469 -3.91 24.45 -22.09
C VAL A 469 -4.28 24.13 -23.55
N GLY A 470 -5.56 23.87 -23.82
CA GLY A 470 -6.09 23.59 -25.16
C GLY A 470 -5.83 22.17 -25.66
N THR A 471 -5.61 21.22 -24.77
CA THR A 471 -5.25 19.84 -25.10
C THR A 471 -6.47 18.94 -25.36
N SER A 472 -6.26 17.81 -26.03
CA SER A 472 -7.32 16.81 -26.26
C SER A 472 -6.81 15.38 -26.04
N GLY A 473 -7.43 14.65 -25.12
CA GLY A 473 -7.08 13.27 -24.76
C GLY A 473 -5.84 13.14 -23.88
N ALA A 474 -5.49 14.18 -23.13
CA ALA A 474 -4.26 14.23 -22.32
C ALA A 474 -4.25 13.17 -21.20
N GLN A 475 -3.10 12.55 -20.96
CA GLN A 475 -2.90 11.55 -19.89
C GLN A 475 -1.80 12.02 -18.94
N ILE A 476 -2.16 12.30 -17.68
CA ILE A 476 -1.22 12.72 -16.63
C ILE A 476 -1.26 11.67 -15.52
N SER A 477 -0.22 10.83 -15.40
CA SER A 477 -0.29 9.70 -14.46
C SER A 477 0.97 9.32 -13.71
N ASN A 478 0.82 8.82 -12.48
CA ASN A 478 1.91 8.29 -11.66
C ASN A 478 3.04 9.30 -11.36
N ASN A 479 2.83 10.60 -11.58
CA ASN A 479 3.84 11.62 -11.29
C ASN A 479 3.92 11.87 -9.77
N ARG A 480 5.12 12.03 -9.23
CA ARG A 480 5.36 12.45 -7.84
C ARG A 480 5.63 13.95 -7.82
N ILE A 481 4.63 14.73 -7.45
CA ILE A 481 4.67 16.19 -7.41
C ILE A 481 4.74 16.65 -5.95
N SER A 482 5.73 17.48 -5.63
CA SER A 482 5.96 17.97 -4.27
C SER A 482 6.56 19.37 -4.23
N GLY A 483 6.43 20.06 -3.10
CA GLY A 483 7.06 21.35 -2.84
C GLY A 483 6.07 22.43 -2.39
N GLN A 484 6.49 23.23 -1.41
CA GLN A 484 5.71 24.30 -0.77
C GLN A 484 5.53 25.51 -1.72
N ASP A 485 4.60 25.40 -2.67
CA ASP A 485 4.33 26.45 -3.66
C ASP A 485 2.83 26.79 -3.73
N PRO A 486 2.42 28.08 -3.76
CA PRO A 486 1.02 28.48 -3.79
C PRO A 486 0.28 28.22 -5.11
N ASN A 487 0.95 27.75 -6.15
CA ASN A 487 0.33 27.36 -7.42
C ASN A 487 -0.13 25.89 -7.40
N ALA A 488 -0.62 25.40 -8.55
CA ALA A 488 -1.13 24.03 -8.67
C ALA A 488 -0.02 23.01 -8.93
N GLY A 489 -0.16 21.78 -8.41
CA GLY A 489 0.64 20.65 -8.86
C GLY A 489 0.33 20.32 -10.31
N ILE A 490 -0.95 20.14 -10.63
CA ILE A 490 -1.46 19.90 -11.98
C ILE A 490 -2.49 20.98 -12.32
N LEU A 491 -2.30 21.73 -13.40
CA LEU A 491 -3.19 22.78 -13.89
C LEU A 491 -3.77 22.40 -15.26
N LEU A 492 -5.10 22.41 -15.38
CA LEU A 492 -5.84 22.36 -16.64
C LEU A 492 -6.41 23.76 -16.90
N GLY A 493 -5.69 24.56 -17.68
CA GLY A 493 -5.82 26.02 -17.74
C GLY A 493 -6.84 26.55 -18.74
N GLY A 494 -7.46 25.70 -19.56
CA GLY A 494 -8.61 26.09 -20.39
C GLY A 494 -8.65 25.38 -21.74
N GLY A 495 -9.85 25.01 -22.17
CA GLY A 495 -10.13 24.34 -23.45
C GLY A 495 -9.66 22.89 -23.53
N ASP A 496 -9.31 22.29 -22.39
CA ASP A 496 -8.81 20.91 -22.29
C ASP A 496 -9.97 19.90 -22.34
N GLN A 497 -9.82 18.85 -23.15
CA GLN A 497 -10.91 17.93 -23.50
C GLN A 497 -10.51 16.46 -23.28
N ASN A 498 -11.34 15.69 -22.58
CA ASN A 498 -11.10 14.25 -22.32
C ASN A 498 -9.75 13.98 -21.61
N THR A 499 -9.40 14.84 -20.65
CA THR A 499 -8.13 14.75 -19.89
C THR A 499 -8.27 13.83 -18.69
N ASN A 500 -7.38 12.84 -18.60
CA ASN A 500 -7.29 11.90 -17.48
C ASN A 500 -6.10 12.24 -16.58
N VAL A 501 -6.36 12.44 -15.29
CA VAL A 501 -5.36 12.65 -14.24
C VAL A 501 -5.47 11.51 -13.24
N PHE A 502 -4.52 10.57 -13.22
CA PHE A 502 -4.67 9.34 -12.40
C PHE A 502 -3.39 8.78 -11.79
N GLY A 503 -3.48 8.19 -10.59
CA GLY A 503 -2.33 7.58 -9.91
C GLY A 503 -1.23 8.56 -9.47
N ASN A 504 -1.41 9.87 -9.65
CA ASN A 504 -0.40 10.87 -9.26
C ASN A 504 -0.35 11.01 -7.73
N SER A 505 0.83 11.28 -7.21
CA SER A 505 1.05 11.64 -5.80
C SER A 505 1.41 13.12 -5.76
N VAL A 506 0.45 13.98 -5.42
CA VAL A 506 0.63 15.43 -5.26
C VAL A 506 0.65 15.79 -3.78
N SER A 507 1.52 16.73 -3.40
CA SER A 507 1.60 17.20 -2.02
C SER A 507 2.21 18.59 -1.88
N ASP A 508 1.82 19.28 -0.80
CA ASP A 508 2.27 20.62 -0.39
C ASP A 508 1.94 21.78 -1.35
N ARG A 509 0.99 21.58 -2.30
CA ARG A 509 0.66 22.58 -3.33
C ARG A 509 -0.52 23.48 -2.94
N GLY A 510 -0.57 24.69 -3.49
CA GLY A 510 -1.74 25.57 -3.37
C GLY A 510 -3.01 24.94 -3.95
N ALA A 511 -2.87 24.16 -5.02
CA ALA A 511 -3.87 23.18 -5.42
C ALA A 511 -3.22 21.84 -5.82
N GLY A 512 -3.80 20.70 -5.43
CA GLY A 512 -3.32 19.39 -5.88
C GLY A 512 -3.56 19.23 -7.39
N VAL A 513 -4.83 19.33 -7.79
CA VAL A 513 -5.28 19.48 -9.18
C VAL A 513 -6.17 20.74 -9.28
N ALA A 514 -5.85 21.63 -10.22
CA ALA A 514 -6.63 22.83 -10.53
C ALA A 514 -7.22 22.74 -11.94
N LEU A 515 -8.52 23.02 -12.06
CA LEU A 515 -9.18 23.34 -13.32
C LEU A 515 -9.48 24.83 -13.33
N ASP A 516 -8.96 25.54 -14.32
CA ASP A 516 -9.20 26.96 -14.54
C ASP A 516 -9.52 27.24 -16.03
N ARG A 517 -9.87 28.49 -16.33
CA ARG A 517 -9.90 29.03 -17.68
C ARG A 517 -9.28 30.43 -17.63
N SER A 518 -7.95 30.44 -17.60
CA SER A 518 -7.13 31.62 -17.28
C SER A 518 -7.11 32.68 -18.40
N ASP A 519 -7.36 32.27 -19.64
CA ASP A 519 -7.61 33.15 -20.78
C ASP A 519 -9.11 33.17 -21.12
N PRO A 520 -9.79 34.33 -21.04
CA PRO A 520 -11.20 34.48 -21.44
C PRO A 520 -11.52 34.09 -22.88
N GLY A 521 -10.52 34.03 -23.78
CA GLY A 521 -10.66 33.56 -25.17
C GLY A 521 -10.64 32.05 -25.36
N MET A 522 -10.21 31.27 -24.35
CA MET A 522 -10.23 29.81 -24.39
C MET A 522 -11.62 29.24 -24.10
N ALA A 523 -11.89 28.01 -24.54
CA ALA A 523 -13.11 27.28 -24.20
C ALA A 523 -13.09 26.78 -22.74
N THR A 524 -14.23 26.33 -22.21
CA THR A 524 -14.28 25.59 -20.93
C THR A 524 -13.66 24.20 -21.08
N ASN A 525 -13.19 23.63 -19.98
CA ASN A 525 -12.69 22.25 -19.93
C ASN A 525 -13.88 21.27 -19.98
N THR A 526 -13.71 20.11 -20.63
CA THR A 526 -14.76 19.10 -20.80
C THR A 526 -14.24 17.68 -20.62
N GLY A 527 -15.10 16.77 -20.18
CA GLY A 527 -14.76 15.34 -20.04
C GLY A 527 -13.54 15.04 -19.14
N THR A 528 -13.28 15.86 -18.13
CA THR A 528 -12.12 15.69 -17.24
C THR A 528 -12.36 14.62 -16.17
N LEU A 529 -11.39 13.71 -16.01
CA LEU A 529 -11.35 12.69 -14.96
C LEU A 529 -10.14 12.90 -14.05
N VAL A 530 -10.36 12.90 -12.73
CA VAL A 530 -9.32 12.97 -11.70
C VAL A 530 -9.50 11.73 -10.82
N VAL A 531 -8.78 10.65 -11.09
CA VAL A 531 -9.10 9.32 -10.55
C VAL A 531 -7.91 8.62 -9.89
N GLY A 532 -8.06 8.16 -8.65
CA GLY A 532 -7.03 7.34 -8.00
C GLY A 532 -5.74 8.08 -7.65
N ASN A 533 -5.78 9.40 -7.47
CA ASN A 533 -4.62 10.21 -7.06
C ASN A 533 -4.50 10.28 -5.53
N SER A 534 -3.28 10.41 -5.02
CA SER A 534 -3.00 10.78 -3.64
C SER A 534 -2.71 12.27 -3.57
N LEU A 535 -3.53 13.02 -2.83
CA LEU A 535 -3.50 14.48 -2.70
C LEU A 535 -3.38 14.82 -1.21
N LEU A 536 -2.19 15.25 -0.79
CA LEU A 536 -1.74 15.25 0.61
C LEU A 536 -1.17 16.60 1.04
N ARG A 537 -1.81 17.26 2.02
CA ARG A 537 -1.38 18.56 2.58
C ARG A 537 -1.40 19.72 1.57
N ASP A 538 -2.11 19.56 0.46
CA ASP A 538 -2.41 20.65 -0.48
C ASP A 538 -3.38 21.65 0.16
N ALA A 539 -3.30 22.94 -0.18
CA ALA A 539 -4.23 23.94 0.34
C ALA A 539 -5.65 23.72 -0.19
N THR A 540 -5.81 23.29 -1.44
CA THR A 540 -7.04 22.62 -1.90
C THR A 540 -6.71 21.42 -2.77
N ALA A 541 -7.13 20.21 -2.40
CA ALA A 541 -6.72 19.01 -3.14
C ALA A 541 -7.27 19.00 -4.58
N ILE A 542 -8.56 19.33 -4.80
CA ILE A 542 -9.12 19.57 -6.14
C ILE A 542 -9.85 20.91 -6.18
N ALA A 543 -9.36 21.85 -7.01
CA ALA A 543 -9.93 23.18 -7.18
C ALA A 543 -10.52 23.36 -8.59
N VAL A 544 -11.73 23.89 -8.70
CA VAL A 544 -12.39 24.21 -9.98
C VAL A 544 -12.85 25.66 -9.95
N SER A 545 -12.27 26.49 -10.83
CA SER A 545 -12.52 27.93 -10.88
C SER A 545 -13.90 28.28 -11.47
N ALA A 546 -14.36 29.50 -11.20
CA ALA A 546 -15.67 29.98 -11.66
C ALA A 546 -15.83 30.01 -13.19
N SER A 547 -14.72 30.08 -13.94
CA SER A 547 -14.70 30.14 -15.41
C SER A 547 -14.38 28.79 -16.08
N ALA A 548 -14.03 27.75 -15.31
CA ALA A 548 -13.44 26.51 -15.82
C ALA A 548 -14.42 25.59 -16.59
N LEU A 549 -15.68 25.48 -16.13
CA LEU A 549 -16.68 24.53 -16.63
C LEU A 549 -17.93 25.23 -17.18
N SER A 550 -18.62 24.58 -18.12
CA SER A 550 -19.98 24.97 -18.51
C SER A 550 -21.02 24.36 -17.55
N PRO A 551 -22.26 24.89 -17.46
CA PRO A 551 -23.31 24.35 -16.58
C PRO A 551 -23.75 22.91 -16.88
N ALA A 552 -23.37 22.35 -18.03
CA ALA A 552 -23.67 20.97 -18.39
C ALA A 552 -22.54 19.98 -18.05
N GLU A 553 -21.34 20.48 -17.73
CA GLU A 553 -20.16 19.64 -17.50
C GLU A 553 -20.11 19.07 -16.08
N THR A 554 -19.53 17.88 -15.97
CA THR A 554 -19.29 17.21 -14.68
C THR A 554 -17.90 16.61 -14.66
N VAL A 555 -17.09 16.98 -13.67
CA VAL A 555 -15.75 16.41 -13.46
C VAL A 555 -15.87 15.11 -12.68
N GLY A 556 -15.32 14.02 -13.22
CA GLY A 556 -15.29 12.72 -12.54
C GLY A 556 -14.09 12.61 -11.60
N ALA A 557 -14.25 13.01 -10.35
CA ALA A 557 -13.19 13.14 -9.36
C ALA A 557 -13.23 12.02 -8.31
N ARG A 558 -13.08 10.74 -8.70
CA ARG A 558 -13.36 9.57 -7.85
C ARG A 558 -12.15 8.70 -7.52
N GLY A 559 -12.16 7.96 -6.42
CA GLY A 559 -11.11 7.01 -6.04
C GLY A 559 -9.85 7.66 -5.47
N ASN A 560 -9.83 8.98 -5.28
CA ASN A 560 -8.67 9.71 -4.78
C ASN A 560 -8.55 9.60 -3.25
N THR A 561 -7.33 9.61 -2.74
CA THR A 561 -7.03 9.85 -1.32
C THR A 561 -6.77 11.34 -1.13
N ILE A 562 -7.66 12.02 -0.40
CA ILE A 562 -7.62 13.45 -0.09
C ILE A 562 -7.38 13.59 1.40
N THR A 563 -6.22 14.12 1.81
CA THR A 563 -5.78 14.09 3.21
C THR A 563 -5.07 15.37 3.65
N SER A 564 -5.35 15.77 4.90
CA SER A 564 -4.72 16.90 5.60
C SER A 564 -4.72 18.23 4.82
N SER A 565 -5.75 18.48 4.00
CA SER A 565 -5.84 19.70 3.19
C SER A 565 -5.93 20.94 4.07
N ALA A 566 -5.34 22.06 3.65
CA ALA A 566 -5.26 23.27 4.49
C ALA A 566 -6.48 24.21 4.38
N VAL A 567 -7.31 24.09 3.32
CA VAL A 567 -8.50 24.92 3.10
C VAL A 567 -9.72 24.09 2.67
N ASN A 568 -9.63 23.31 1.60
CA ASN A 568 -10.70 22.40 1.13
C ASN A 568 -10.15 21.06 0.63
N GLY A 569 -10.93 19.99 0.73
CA GLY A 569 -10.68 18.77 -0.03
C GLY A 569 -11.07 18.97 -1.50
N VAL A 570 -12.30 19.43 -1.76
CA VAL A 570 -12.78 19.76 -3.12
C VAL A 570 -13.51 21.10 -3.11
N ALA A 571 -13.07 22.06 -3.92
CA ALA A 571 -13.74 23.35 -4.06
C ALA A 571 -14.19 23.57 -5.51
N ASN A 572 -15.50 23.73 -5.72
CA ASN A 572 -16.09 24.03 -7.02
C ASN A 572 -16.77 25.41 -7.01
N ALA A 573 -16.14 26.40 -7.65
CA ALA A 573 -16.69 27.75 -7.84
C ALA A 573 -17.45 27.91 -9.16
N SER A 574 -17.48 26.88 -10.01
CA SER A 574 -18.09 26.92 -11.35
C SER A 574 -19.61 26.71 -11.34
N GLN A 575 -20.24 26.84 -12.51
CA GLN A 575 -21.64 26.47 -12.72
C GLN A 575 -21.85 25.00 -13.11
N GLY A 576 -20.76 24.27 -13.44
CA GLY A 576 -20.78 22.83 -13.63
C GLY A 576 -20.65 22.08 -12.29
N SER A 577 -20.66 20.74 -12.32
CA SER A 577 -20.61 19.92 -11.11
C SER A 577 -19.32 19.10 -10.97
N VAL A 578 -19.04 18.61 -9.76
CA VAL A 578 -17.96 17.65 -9.49
C VAL A 578 -18.53 16.42 -8.82
N ASP A 579 -18.31 15.25 -9.43
CA ASP A 579 -18.60 13.96 -8.80
C ASP A 579 -17.36 13.52 -8.02
N ALA A 580 -17.36 13.84 -6.72
CA ALA A 580 -16.33 13.48 -5.75
C ALA A 580 -16.74 12.24 -4.93
N THR A 581 -17.59 11.37 -5.47
CA THR A 581 -18.00 10.13 -4.81
C THR A 581 -16.86 9.11 -4.83
N ARG A 582 -16.87 8.19 -3.86
CA ARG A 582 -15.83 7.18 -3.65
C ARG A 582 -14.41 7.77 -3.59
N ASN A 583 -14.22 8.91 -2.94
CA ASN A 583 -12.90 9.34 -2.47
C ASN A 583 -12.71 8.90 -1.01
N TRP A 584 -11.46 8.70 -0.60
CA TRP A 584 -11.08 8.64 0.80
C TRP A 584 -10.73 10.05 1.27
N TRP A 585 -11.39 10.54 2.33
CA TRP A 585 -11.22 11.91 2.84
C TRP A 585 -10.29 11.99 4.07
N GLY A 586 -9.47 10.95 4.26
CA GLY A 586 -8.72 10.72 5.49
C GLY A 586 -9.60 10.33 6.68
N TRP A 587 -10.87 9.97 6.48
CA TRP A 587 -11.79 9.71 7.59
C TRP A 587 -13.05 8.95 7.19
N VAL A 588 -13.45 7.94 7.97
CA VAL A 588 -14.66 7.12 7.71
C VAL A 588 -15.96 7.91 7.80
N PHE A 589 -16.02 8.96 8.62
CA PHE A 589 -17.16 9.86 8.70
C PHE A 589 -17.20 10.91 7.56
N GLY A 590 -16.24 10.87 6.63
CA GLY A 590 -16.28 11.60 5.36
C GLY A 590 -15.64 12.99 5.37
N PRO A 591 -15.96 13.84 4.39
CA PRO A 591 -15.36 15.18 4.24
C PRO A 591 -15.76 16.10 5.41
N ARG A 592 -14.77 16.48 6.24
CA ARG A 592 -14.94 17.42 7.36
C ARG A 592 -13.90 18.54 7.34
N GLY A 593 -14.25 19.68 7.95
CA GLY A 593 -13.31 20.78 8.16
C GLY A 593 -12.62 21.21 6.86
N THR A 594 -11.29 21.30 6.89
CA THR A 594 -10.49 21.68 5.72
C THR A 594 -10.30 20.55 4.69
N ASN A 595 -10.70 19.29 5.00
CA ASN A 595 -10.91 18.25 3.98
C ASN A 595 -12.34 18.31 3.39
N GLY A 596 -13.12 19.35 3.70
CA GLY A 596 -14.51 19.51 3.26
C GLY A 596 -14.68 19.68 1.76
N ALA A 597 -15.94 19.61 1.30
CA ALA A 597 -16.32 19.93 -0.07
C ALA A 597 -17.18 21.20 -0.12
N THR A 598 -16.96 22.08 -1.10
CA THR A 598 -17.70 23.33 -1.29
C THR A 598 -18.16 23.53 -2.74
N GLY A 599 -19.37 24.06 -2.91
CA GLY A 599 -20.01 24.27 -4.22
C GLY A 599 -20.86 23.08 -4.67
N GLN A 600 -21.08 22.94 -5.99
CA GLN A 600 -21.78 21.79 -6.56
C GLN A 600 -20.86 20.56 -6.59
N VAL A 601 -20.79 19.83 -5.48
CA VAL A 601 -19.95 18.64 -5.32
C VAL A 601 -20.76 17.49 -4.72
N ALA A 602 -20.84 16.36 -5.42
CA ALA A 602 -21.44 15.13 -4.91
C ALA A 602 -20.37 14.29 -4.20
N VAL A 603 -20.49 14.10 -2.88
CA VAL A 603 -19.46 13.39 -2.06
C VAL A 603 -19.87 11.99 -1.58
N ALA A 604 -21.17 11.68 -1.61
CA ALA A 604 -21.71 10.45 -1.04
C ALA A 604 -22.17 9.46 -2.13
N PRO A 605 -21.90 8.15 -1.97
CA PRO A 605 -21.09 7.53 -0.92
C PRO A 605 -19.59 7.81 -1.13
N TRP A 606 -18.81 7.86 -0.05
CA TRP A 606 -17.35 7.97 -0.06
C TRP A 606 -16.70 6.63 0.33
N CYS A 607 -15.39 6.50 0.24
CA CYS A 607 -14.67 5.28 0.67
C CYS A 607 -14.69 5.15 2.18
N ALA A 608 -14.93 3.94 2.72
CA ALA A 608 -14.90 3.73 4.16
C ALA A 608 -13.46 3.61 4.71
N ASP A 609 -12.50 3.23 3.86
CA ASP A 609 -11.06 3.20 4.14
C ASP A 609 -10.23 3.80 2.99
N ALA A 610 -8.90 3.79 3.12
CA ALA A 610 -7.98 4.30 2.09
C ALA A 610 -7.88 3.41 0.83
N ARG A 611 -8.35 2.17 0.87
CA ARG A 611 -8.31 1.19 -0.24
C ARG A 611 -9.64 1.19 -1.03
N CYS A 612 -10.67 1.84 -0.50
CA CYS A 612 -12.04 1.89 -1.02
C CYS A 612 -12.68 0.50 -1.20
N GLN A 613 -12.41 -0.43 -0.29
CA GLN A 613 -12.98 -1.79 -0.34
C GLN A 613 -14.47 -1.76 -0.01
N GLY A 614 -14.86 -1.03 1.02
CA GLY A 614 -16.22 -0.62 1.33
C GLY A 614 -16.45 0.88 1.18
N THR A 615 -17.69 1.28 1.44
CA THR A 615 -18.16 2.66 1.25
C THR A 615 -19.03 3.14 2.40
N ALA A 616 -18.90 4.42 2.75
CA ALA A 616 -19.65 5.07 3.79
C ALA A 616 -20.54 6.20 3.24
N GLN A 617 -21.65 6.47 3.91
CA GLN A 617 -22.57 7.57 3.61
C GLN A 617 -23.25 8.07 4.88
N SER A 618 -23.48 9.38 5.02
CA SER A 618 -24.25 9.96 6.12
C SER A 618 -25.69 10.21 5.72
N LYS A 619 -26.62 9.85 6.61
CA LYS A 619 -28.03 10.26 6.56
C LYS A 619 -28.50 10.54 7.98
N ASP A 620 -29.17 11.68 8.18
CA ASP A 620 -29.82 12.06 9.45
C ASP A 620 -28.89 11.98 10.71
N GLY A 621 -27.57 12.18 10.52
CA GLY A 621 -26.57 12.08 11.60
C GLY A 621 -26.02 10.67 11.86
N VAL A 622 -26.34 9.69 11.02
CA VAL A 622 -25.81 8.32 11.06
C VAL A 622 -24.95 8.08 9.81
N VAL A 623 -23.69 7.71 10.01
CA VAL A 623 -22.80 7.22 8.95
C VAL A 623 -22.91 5.70 8.87
N THR A 624 -23.51 5.20 7.79
CA THR A 624 -23.61 3.76 7.51
C THR A 624 -22.43 3.31 6.66
N VAL A 625 -21.62 2.38 7.19
CA VAL A 625 -20.49 1.75 6.50
C VAL A 625 -20.95 0.42 5.87
N SER A 626 -20.71 0.25 4.57
CA SER A 626 -21.13 -0.94 3.82
C SER A 626 -19.94 -1.65 3.17
N ASN A 627 -19.97 -2.98 3.17
CA ASN A 627 -18.94 -3.88 2.59
C ASN A 627 -17.56 -3.86 3.27
N GLU A 628 -17.41 -3.24 4.45
CA GLU A 628 -16.20 -3.39 5.27
C GLU A 628 -16.34 -4.52 6.31
N PRO A 629 -15.31 -5.35 6.54
CA PRO A 629 -15.27 -6.31 7.65
C PRO A 629 -14.86 -5.67 8.99
N ALA A 630 -14.34 -4.44 8.97
CA ALA A 630 -13.95 -3.67 10.15
C ALA A 630 -13.91 -2.17 9.83
N VAL A 631 -14.10 -1.32 10.83
CA VAL A 631 -13.93 0.13 10.70
C VAL A 631 -12.65 0.55 11.40
N ASP A 632 -11.75 1.19 10.65
CA ASP A 632 -10.55 1.82 11.17
C ASP A 632 -10.89 3.20 11.79
N LEU A 633 -10.62 3.35 13.09
CA LEU A 633 -10.75 4.61 13.83
C LEU A 633 -9.42 5.07 14.43
N SER A 634 -8.28 4.54 13.97
CA SER A 634 -6.92 4.88 14.42
C SER A 634 -6.63 6.38 14.45
N MET A 635 -7.16 7.16 13.50
CA MET A 635 -7.02 8.62 13.46
C MET A 635 -7.80 9.38 14.56
N LEU A 636 -8.52 8.67 15.44
CA LEU A 636 -9.16 9.18 16.65
C LEU A 636 -8.56 8.57 17.92
N LEU A 637 -7.49 7.77 17.81
CA LEU A 637 -6.90 7.00 18.92
C LEU A 637 -5.98 7.86 19.79
N GLU A 638 -6.50 8.31 20.92
CA GLU A 638 -5.75 9.00 21.97
C GLU A 638 -5.53 8.07 23.17
N SER A 639 -4.29 7.66 23.42
CA SER A 639 -3.90 6.86 24.60
C SER A 639 -4.78 5.61 24.83
N ASN A 640 -5.00 4.82 23.78
CA ASN A 640 -5.88 3.64 23.71
C ASN A 640 -7.40 3.88 23.71
N ARG A 641 -7.84 5.12 23.51
CA ARG A 641 -9.25 5.50 23.45
C ARG A 641 -9.59 6.20 22.14
N VAL A 642 -10.75 5.87 21.59
CA VAL A 642 -11.35 6.55 20.43
C VAL A 642 -12.64 7.22 20.91
N THR A 643 -12.82 8.52 20.68
CA THR A 643 -14.12 9.17 20.92
C THR A 643 -14.79 9.51 19.60
N LEU A 644 -15.98 8.94 19.36
CA LEU A 644 -16.76 9.24 18.17
C LEU A 644 -17.24 10.70 18.17
N PRO A 645 -17.38 11.33 16.99
CA PRO A 645 -17.83 12.72 16.88
C PRO A 645 -19.18 12.97 17.57
N SER A 646 -19.38 14.15 18.14
CA SER A 646 -20.64 14.51 18.81
C SER A 646 -21.82 14.75 17.85
N ASP A 647 -21.56 14.81 16.54
CA ASP A 647 -22.50 15.09 15.46
C ASP A 647 -22.80 13.88 14.56
N ALA A 648 -22.02 12.79 14.66
CA ALA A 648 -22.16 11.62 13.80
C ALA A 648 -22.09 10.29 14.57
N SER A 649 -23.14 9.47 14.43
CA SER A 649 -23.17 8.06 14.86
C SER A 649 -22.59 7.16 13.77
N LEU A 650 -22.11 5.97 14.14
CA LEU A 650 -21.51 4.99 13.23
C LEU A 650 -22.34 3.70 13.22
N GLU A 651 -22.80 3.30 12.04
CA GLU A 651 -23.55 2.07 11.82
C GLU A 651 -22.79 1.14 10.87
N VAL A 652 -22.64 -0.13 11.26
CA VAL A 652 -21.93 -1.17 10.50
C VAL A 652 -22.86 -2.38 10.32
N PRO A 653 -23.78 -2.34 9.33
CA PRO A 653 -24.63 -3.47 8.96
C PRO A 653 -23.90 -4.50 8.09
N ASN A 654 -24.15 -5.78 8.34
CA ASN A 654 -23.73 -6.89 7.48
C ASN A 654 -24.72 -8.09 7.61
N PRO A 655 -24.54 -9.19 6.87
CA PRO A 655 -25.49 -10.33 6.89
C PRO A 655 -25.58 -11.10 8.23
N THR A 656 -24.63 -10.90 9.14
CA THR A 656 -24.51 -11.63 10.42
C THR A 656 -24.81 -10.75 11.65
N GLY A 657 -24.85 -9.44 11.49
CA GLY A 657 -25.36 -8.50 12.49
C GLY A 657 -25.23 -7.04 12.07
N GLN A 658 -25.72 -6.16 12.93
CA GLN A 658 -25.61 -4.71 12.77
C GLN A 658 -25.14 -4.09 14.08
N LEU A 659 -24.02 -3.36 14.04
CA LEU A 659 -23.51 -2.57 15.15
C LEU A 659 -23.86 -1.10 14.93
N LEU A 660 -24.48 -0.46 15.92
CA LEU A 660 -24.69 0.99 15.95
C LEU A 660 -24.04 1.58 17.21
N LEU A 661 -23.04 2.43 16.99
CA LEU A 661 -22.33 3.23 17.99
C LEU A 661 -22.79 4.68 17.89
N ARG A 662 -23.12 5.31 19.02
CA ARG A 662 -23.70 6.68 19.02
C ARG A 662 -22.63 7.76 18.90
N ALA A 663 -23.03 8.90 18.38
CA ALA A 663 -22.27 10.14 18.47
C ALA A 663 -21.80 10.43 19.92
N GLY A 664 -20.54 10.83 20.10
CA GLY A 664 -19.93 11.07 21.41
C GLY A 664 -19.65 9.83 22.25
N THR A 665 -19.70 8.61 21.68
CA THR A 665 -19.28 7.38 22.39
C THR A 665 -17.76 7.31 22.44
N THR A 666 -17.18 7.23 23.64
CA THR A 666 -15.78 6.84 23.83
C THR A 666 -15.69 5.31 23.89
N ILE A 667 -14.89 4.75 23.01
CA ILE A 667 -14.47 3.35 22.94
C ILE A 667 -13.07 3.28 23.58
N ALA A 668 -12.82 2.30 24.45
CA ALA A 668 -11.52 2.08 25.08
C ALA A 668 -11.09 0.61 24.94
N GLY A 669 -9.87 0.39 24.48
CA GLY A 669 -9.28 -0.95 24.32
C GLY A 669 -8.19 -1.26 25.35
N GLN A 670 -7.42 -2.31 25.09
CA GLN A 670 -6.15 -2.57 25.78
C GLN A 670 -5.02 -1.69 25.22
N GLN A 671 -3.81 -1.74 25.78
CA GLN A 671 -2.69 -0.91 25.32
C GLN A 671 -2.21 -1.24 23.90
N SER A 672 -2.46 -2.46 23.39
CA SER A 672 -2.16 -2.86 22.02
C SER A 672 -3.22 -2.45 20.99
N TRP A 673 -4.38 -1.90 21.42
CA TRP A 673 -5.50 -1.67 20.50
C TRP A 673 -5.18 -0.59 19.46
N ASP A 674 -5.21 -1.00 18.20
CA ASP A 674 -4.94 -0.24 16.98
C ASP A 674 -6.01 0.81 16.63
N GLY A 675 -7.14 0.82 17.34
CA GLY A 675 -8.30 1.68 17.02
C GLY A 675 -9.27 1.04 16.03
N VAL A 676 -9.05 -0.21 15.60
CA VAL A 676 -9.94 -0.91 14.66
C VAL A 676 -11.11 -1.57 15.41
N VAL A 677 -12.33 -1.36 14.92
CA VAL A 677 -13.55 -2.01 15.42
C VAL A 677 -14.07 -2.99 14.37
N LEU A 678 -14.09 -4.27 14.69
CA LEU A 678 -14.61 -5.33 13.82
C LEU A 678 -16.12 -5.16 13.58
N ALA A 679 -16.54 -5.40 12.34
CA ALA A 679 -17.95 -5.55 12.02
C ALA A 679 -18.51 -6.85 12.64
N PRO A 680 -19.81 -6.91 13.00
CA PRO A 680 -20.47 -8.11 13.54
C PRO A 680 -20.27 -9.38 12.70
N THR A 681 -19.31 -10.24 13.04
CA THR A 681 -18.87 -11.38 12.18
C THR A 681 -19.22 -12.74 12.79
N PRO A 682 -19.28 -13.84 12.01
CA PRO A 682 -19.51 -15.18 12.55
C PRO A 682 -18.44 -15.58 13.58
N GLY A 683 -18.83 -15.72 14.84
CA GLY A 683 -17.92 -16.13 15.91
C GLY A 683 -17.79 -17.65 16.03
N SER A 684 -16.71 -18.09 16.70
CA SER A 684 -16.48 -19.52 16.99
C SER A 684 -17.19 -19.97 18.27
N THR A 685 -17.79 -21.17 18.23
CA THR A 685 -18.64 -21.73 19.29
C THR A 685 -17.83 -22.35 20.44
N ASN A 686 -16.98 -21.56 21.10
CA ASN A 686 -15.98 -22.07 22.05
C ASN A 686 -16.45 -22.12 23.52
N ALA A 687 -17.50 -21.38 23.88
CA ALA A 687 -18.10 -21.42 25.23
C ALA A 687 -19.51 -22.02 25.18
N ALA A 688 -19.79 -23.01 26.04
CA ALA A 688 -21.11 -23.62 26.16
C ALA A 688 -22.02 -22.75 27.07
N PRO A 689 -23.19 -22.28 26.60
CA PRO A 689 -24.11 -21.52 27.45
C PRO A 689 -24.63 -22.36 28.63
N PRO A 690 -24.89 -21.75 29.80
CA PRO A 690 -25.33 -22.47 30.99
C PRO A 690 -26.71 -23.11 30.77
N ALA A 691 -26.78 -24.42 30.97
CA ALA A 691 -28.00 -25.21 30.90
C ALA A 691 -28.46 -25.63 32.32
N PRO A 692 -29.69 -25.30 32.76
CA PRO A 692 -30.26 -25.83 33.99
C PRO A 692 -30.39 -27.36 33.95
N ALA A 693 -30.38 -28.00 35.12
CA ALA A 693 -30.56 -29.44 35.23
C ALA A 693 -31.86 -29.90 34.52
N GLY A 694 -31.72 -30.84 33.57
CA GLY A 694 -32.83 -31.30 32.73
C GLY A 694 -32.98 -30.57 31.38
N PHE A 695 -32.08 -29.66 31.01
CA PHE A 695 -32.04 -28.98 29.71
C PHE A 695 -30.67 -29.12 29.03
N VAL A 696 -30.64 -28.92 27.72
CA VAL A 696 -29.44 -28.77 26.89
C VAL A 696 -29.46 -27.38 26.24
N ALA A 697 -28.34 -26.67 26.27
CA ALA A 697 -28.20 -25.40 25.56
C ALA A 697 -27.79 -25.63 24.11
N HIS A 698 -28.59 -25.11 23.17
CA HIS A 698 -28.29 -25.15 21.74
C HIS A 698 -28.02 -23.73 21.24
N VAL A 699 -26.75 -23.44 20.97
CA VAL A 699 -26.33 -22.21 20.28
C VAL A 699 -26.99 -22.16 18.90
N ARG A 700 -27.49 -20.98 18.54
CA ARG A 700 -28.17 -20.72 17.26
C ARG A 700 -27.42 -19.69 16.42
N HIS A 701 -26.96 -18.61 17.04
CA HIS A 701 -26.16 -17.56 16.41
C HIS A 701 -25.01 -17.15 17.33
N THR A 702 -23.86 -16.79 16.75
CA THR A 702 -22.70 -16.22 17.47
C THR A 702 -22.11 -15.11 16.62
N VAL A 703 -21.95 -13.93 17.21
CA VAL A 703 -21.61 -12.67 16.55
C VAL A 703 -20.47 -12.01 17.31
N ASP A 704 -19.31 -11.92 16.67
CA ASP A 704 -18.13 -11.26 17.20
C ASP A 704 -18.13 -9.79 16.77
N ALA A 705 -18.11 -8.88 17.74
CA ALA A 705 -17.92 -7.44 17.55
C ALA A 705 -16.91 -6.94 18.60
N GLY A 706 -16.04 -6.00 18.27
CA GLY A 706 -14.98 -5.54 19.18
C GLY A 706 -13.64 -5.39 18.46
N SER A 707 -12.55 -5.84 19.08
CA SER A 707 -11.23 -5.90 18.44
C SER A 707 -10.80 -7.34 18.16
N ARG A 708 -9.62 -7.54 17.55
CA ARG A 708 -9.02 -8.87 17.32
C ARG A 708 -8.36 -9.48 18.56
N GLU A 709 -8.11 -8.68 19.60
CA GLU A 709 -7.26 -9.06 20.74
C GLU A 709 -7.98 -8.99 22.09
N ALA A 710 -8.99 -8.14 22.23
CA ALA A 710 -9.71 -7.91 23.48
C ALA A 710 -11.13 -7.33 23.30
N ASP A 711 -11.92 -7.46 24.36
CA ASP A 711 -13.18 -6.73 24.54
C ASP A 711 -12.95 -5.21 24.57
N LEU A 712 -13.81 -4.43 23.90
CA LEU A 712 -13.75 -2.96 23.92
C LEU A 712 -14.82 -2.39 24.86
N GLN A 713 -14.48 -1.41 25.70
CA GLN A 713 -15.38 -0.80 26.68
C GLN A 713 -15.97 0.53 26.17
N LEU A 714 -17.23 0.84 26.51
CA LEU A 714 -18.00 1.93 25.90
C LEU A 714 -18.60 2.94 26.93
N SER A 715 -18.29 4.22 26.77
CA SER A 715 -18.84 5.30 27.62
C SER A 715 -20.32 5.61 27.36
N GLN A 716 -20.91 5.06 26.30
CA GLN A 716 -22.36 5.03 26.04
C GLN A 716 -22.78 3.64 25.52
N PRO A 717 -24.04 3.21 25.69
CA PRO A 717 -24.48 1.90 25.20
C PRO A 717 -24.52 1.82 23.67
N ALA A 718 -23.86 0.79 23.12
CA ALA A 718 -24.00 0.37 21.73
C ALA A 718 -25.25 -0.50 21.56
N ARG A 719 -25.73 -0.59 20.31
CA ARG A 719 -26.79 -1.51 19.87
C ARG A 719 -26.19 -2.55 18.94
N VAL A 720 -26.37 -3.83 19.27
CA VAL A 720 -25.95 -4.99 18.47
C VAL A 720 -27.21 -5.78 18.10
N LEU A 721 -27.52 -5.88 16.80
CA LEU A 721 -28.64 -6.69 16.29
C LEU A 721 -28.13 -8.02 15.74
N ILE A 722 -28.82 -9.11 16.10
CA ILE A 722 -28.54 -10.49 15.68
C ILE A 722 -29.74 -10.99 14.82
N PRO A 723 -29.58 -11.17 13.50
CA PRO A 723 -30.69 -11.46 12.59
C PRO A 723 -31.34 -12.83 12.84
N GLY A 724 -32.67 -12.90 12.78
CA GLY A 724 -33.43 -14.14 12.94
C GLY A 724 -33.48 -14.71 14.36
N ALA A 725 -32.93 -13.99 15.35
CA ALA A 725 -32.75 -14.48 16.72
C ALA A 725 -33.88 -14.15 17.71
N ALA A 726 -34.97 -13.47 17.28
CA ALA A 726 -35.99 -12.94 18.20
C ALA A 726 -36.55 -13.99 19.20
N GLY A 727 -36.54 -13.63 20.48
CA GLY A 727 -37.09 -14.45 21.57
C GLY A 727 -36.23 -15.64 21.96
N GLN A 728 -35.02 -15.79 21.39
CA GLN A 728 -33.99 -16.69 21.92
C GLN A 728 -33.39 -16.11 23.20
N ARG A 729 -32.60 -16.92 23.93
CA ARG A 729 -31.82 -16.41 25.06
C ARG A 729 -30.53 -15.78 24.55
N ALA A 730 -30.10 -14.67 25.13
CA ALA A 730 -28.86 -13.99 24.80
C ALA A 730 -27.80 -14.15 25.91
N GLY A 731 -26.54 -13.99 25.53
CA GLY A 731 -25.38 -13.93 26.40
C GLY A 731 -24.17 -13.42 25.65
N TRP A 732 -23.07 -13.24 26.36
CA TRP A 732 -21.76 -12.91 25.78
C TRP A 732 -20.66 -13.76 26.38
N THR A 733 -19.51 -13.81 25.69
CA THR A 733 -18.29 -14.47 26.18
C THR A 733 -17.21 -13.42 26.33
N ASP A 734 -16.57 -13.36 27.50
CA ASP A 734 -15.45 -12.45 27.75
C ASP A 734 -14.13 -12.93 27.11
N ALA A 735 -13.13 -12.05 27.10
CA ALA A 735 -11.78 -12.38 26.61
C ALA A 735 -11.06 -13.50 27.39
N ALA A 736 -11.56 -13.89 28.57
CA ALA A 736 -11.06 -15.05 29.32
C ALA A 736 -11.81 -16.37 28.98
N GLY A 737 -12.82 -16.30 28.11
CA GLY A 737 -13.62 -17.44 27.66
C GLY A 737 -14.81 -17.79 28.55
N ALA A 738 -15.13 -16.98 29.57
CA ALA A 738 -16.28 -17.23 30.43
C ALA A 738 -17.57 -16.67 29.81
N PHE A 739 -18.67 -17.44 29.94
CA PHE A 739 -19.98 -17.06 29.39
C PHE A 739 -20.83 -16.34 30.43
N HIS A 740 -21.32 -15.15 30.07
CA HIS A 740 -22.21 -14.31 30.87
C HIS A 740 -23.60 -14.28 30.23
N GLN A 741 -24.63 -14.71 30.96
CA GLN A 741 -26.01 -14.71 30.44
C GLN A 741 -26.65 -13.34 30.60
N ILE A 742 -27.22 -12.79 29.52
CA ILE A 742 -28.05 -11.59 29.58
C ILE A 742 -29.43 -11.99 30.10
N THR A 743 -29.74 -11.64 31.35
CA THR A 743 -31.04 -11.90 31.99
C THR A 743 -32.00 -10.72 31.96
N THR A 744 -31.52 -9.53 31.59
CA THR A 744 -32.28 -8.28 31.60
C THR A 744 -32.97 -8.05 30.27
N GLY A 745 -34.29 -7.82 30.28
CA GLY A 745 -35.01 -7.33 29.10
C GLY A 745 -34.91 -5.80 28.98
N CYS A 746 -34.65 -5.26 27.79
CA CYS A 746 -34.76 -3.82 27.56
C CYS A 746 -36.23 -3.40 27.54
N SER A 747 -36.54 -2.20 28.03
CA SER A 747 -37.91 -1.66 28.01
C SER A 747 -38.40 -1.25 26.60
N ALA A 748 -37.47 -0.94 25.69
CA ALA A 748 -37.67 -0.82 24.25
C ALA A 748 -36.31 -0.84 23.53
N ASP A 749 -36.29 -1.16 22.23
CA ASP A 749 -35.15 -0.85 21.36
C ASP A 749 -35.14 0.66 21.06
N SER A 750 -34.57 1.45 21.96
CA SER A 750 -34.42 2.90 21.76
C SER A 750 -33.30 3.51 22.57
N ALA A 751 -32.74 4.61 22.06
CA ALA A 751 -31.63 5.32 22.67
C ALA A 751 -31.92 5.82 24.11
N ALA A 752 -33.18 6.15 24.41
CA ALA A 752 -33.62 6.67 25.71
C ALA A 752 -33.92 5.55 26.72
N ALA A 753 -34.47 4.41 26.27
CA ALA A 753 -34.77 3.26 27.12
C ALA A 753 -33.52 2.68 27.81
N THR A 754 -32.36 2.81 27.16
CA THR A 754 -31.11 2.14 27.55
C THR A 754 -30.03 3.09 28.07
N ALA A 755 -30.27 4.40 28.07
CA ALA A 755 -29.28 5.42 28.47
C ALA A 755 -28.70 5.21 29.89
N ASN A 756 -29.47 4.60 30.80
CA ASN A 756 -29.08 4.33 32.19
C ASN A 756 -28.51 2.91 32.42
N LEU A 757 -28.14 2.17 31.37
CA LEU A 757 -27.38 0.92 31.53
C LEU A 757 -26.06 1.23 32.25
N ALA A 758 -25.83 0.54 33.37
CA ALA A 758 -24.60 0.64 34.16
C ALA A 758 -23.40 0.03 33.40
N GLU A 759 -22.18 0.38 33.81
CA GLU A 759 -20.95 -0.22 33.30
C GLU A 759 -20.95 -1.74 33.49
N GLY A 760 -20.61 -2.49 32.43
CA GLY A 760 -20.71 -3.96 32.43
C GLY A 760 -22.14 -4.54 32.49
N ALA A 761 -23.18 -3.73 32.26
CA ALA A 761 -24.57 -4.20 32.23
C ALA A 761 -25.18 -4.14 30.82
N ASP A 762 -25.92 -5.20 30.48
CA ASP A 762 -26.58 -5.40 29.20
C ASP A 762 -28.10 -5.57 29.36
N CYS A 763 -28.83 -5.40 28.27
CA CYS A 763 -30.19 -5.92 28.12
C CYS A 763 -30.44 -6.42 26.69
N ALA A 764 -31.41 -7.32 26.53
CA ALA A 764 -31.86 -7.84 25.23
C ALA A 764 -33.34 -7.51 24.98
N VAL A 765 -33.74 -7.37 23.71
CA VAL A 765 -35.13 -7.17 23.30
C VAL A 765 -35.37 -7.68 21.87
N PRO A 766 -36.45 -8.46 21.61
CA PRO A 766 -36.81 -8.88 20.26
C PRO A 766 -37.39 -7.73 19.45
N VAL A 767 -36.93 -7.59 18.20
CA VAL A 767 -37.34 -6.57 17.24
C VAL A 767 -37.66 -7.23 15.90
N GLY A 768 -38.96 -7.42 15.63
CA GLY A 768 -39.40 -8.13 14.43
C GLY A 768 -39.01 -9.61 14.46
N THR A 769 -38.08 -10.01 13.59
CA THR A 769 -37.49 -11.36 13.55
C THR A 769 -36.18 -11.48 14.33
N ASP A 770 -35.61 -10.37 14.78
CA ASP A 770 -34.22 -10.27 15.20
C ASP A 770 -34.13 -10.01 16.71
N GLU A 771 -33.01 -10.36 17.34
CA GLU A 771 -32.77 -10.03 18.75
C GLU A 771 -31.79 -8.86 18.83
N VAL A 772 -32.11 -7.84 19.64
CA VAL A 772 -31.28 -6.64 19.81
C VAL A 772 -30.73 -6.61 21.22
N ILE A 773 -29.40 -6.59 21.33
CA ILE A 773 -28.65 -6.42 22.57
C ILE A 773 -28.23 -4.95 22.67
N TRP A 774 -28.49 -4.33 23.82
CA TRP A 774 -27.90 -3.05 24.20
C TRP A 774 -26.89 -3.28 25.31
N THR A 775 -25.66 -2.82 25.08
CA THR A 775 -24.47 -3.25 25.84
C THR A 775 -23.48 -2.11 26.07
N ARG A 776 -22.68 -2.23 27.14
CA ARG A 776 -21.55 -1.32 27.47
C ARG A 776 -20.20 -1.77 26.94
N HIS A 777 -20.12 -2.89 26.23
CA HIS A 777 -18.88 -3.40 25.67
C HIS A 777 -19.11 -3.99 24.29
N LEU A 778 -18.02 -4.28 23.57
CA LEU A 778 -18.05 -5.06 22.33
C LEU A 778 -17.23 -6.33 22.57
N SER A 779 -17.93 -7.46 22.49
CA SER A 779 -17.44 -8.82 22.77
C SER A 779 -18.08 -9.83 21.79
N ARG A 780 -17.80 -11.13 21.99
CA ARG A 780 -18.57 -12.21 21.38
C ARG A 780 -19.96 -12.29 21.99
N PHE A 781 -21.01 -12.00 21.22
CA PHE A 781 -22.41 -12.20 21.60
C PHE A 781 -22.93 -13.52 21.05
N THR A 782 -23.81 -14.20 21.79
CA THR A 782 -24.33 -15.53 21.45
C THR A 782 -25.80 -15.64 21.79
N THR A 783 -26.60 -16.21 20.89
CA THR A 783 -28.00 -16.56 21.16
C THR A 783 -28.21 -18.08 21.14
N TYR A 784 -29.10 -18.57 22.01
CA TYR A 784 -29.31 -19.99 22.25
C TYR A 784 -30.75 -20.32 22.67
N THR A 785 -31.14 -21.58 22.50
CA THR A 785 -32.35 -22.16 23.12
C THR A 785 -31.97 -23.13 24.23
N LEU A 786 -32.92 -23.40 25.13
CA LEU A 786 -32.82 -24.46 26.14
C LEU A 786 -33.86 -25.54 25.82
N ASP A 787 -33.40 -26.67 25.32
CA ASP A 787 -34.26 -27.76 24.86
C ASP A 787 -34.24 -28.86 25.95
N PRO A 788 -35.38 -29.43 26.39
CA PRO A 788 -35.40 -30.40 27.49
C PRO A 788 -34.61 -31.68 27.17
N VAL A 789 -33.85 -32.18 28.15
CA VAL A 789 -33.22 -33.51 28.08
C VAL A 789 -34.32 -34.56 28.00
N ALA A 790 -34.39 -35.29 26.89
CA ALA A 790 -35.38 -36.34 26.70
C ALA A 790 -35.22 -37.43 27.77
N ALA A 791 -36.28 -37.64 28.57
CA ALA A 791 -36.26 -38.63 29.64
C ALA A 791 -36.11 -40.04 29.06
N THR A 792 -34.97 -40.69 29.33
CA THR A 792 -34.70 -42.07 28.91
C THR A 792 -35.59 -43.05 29.68
N THR A 793 -36.72 -43.39 29.08
CA THR A 793 -37.65 -44.41 29.60
C THR A 793 -37.02 -45.79 29.51
N SER A 794 -36.40 -46.24 30.60
CA SER A 794 -35.87 -47.61 30.73
C SER A 794 -37.03 -48.62 30.69
N THR A 795 -37.27 -49.21 29.53
CA THR A 795 -38.34 -50.19 29.29
C THR A 795 -37.99 -51.55 29.90
N THR A 796 -38.20 -51.67 31.22
CA THR A 796 -38.23 -52.97 31.90
C THR A 796 -39.42 -53.80 31.41
N GLY A 797 -39.18 -54.61 30.38
CA GLY A 797 -40.21 -55.50 29.82
C GLY A 797 -40.66 -56.56 30.82
N SER A 798 -41.95 -56.52 31.20
CA SER A 798 -42.58 -57.54 32.04
C SER A 798 -43.44 -58.46 31.18
N SER A 799 -43.03 -59.71 31.01
CA SER A 799 -43.75 -60.74 30.26
C SER A 799 -44.56 -61.65 31.19
N SER A 800 -45.83 -61.90 30.85
CA SER A 800 -46.76 -62.63 31.71
C SER A 800 -46.76 -64.14 31.49
N SER A 801 -46.48 -64.88 32.57
CA SER A 801 -47.03 -66.20 32.93
C SER A 801 -47.02 -67.35 31.89
N GLY A 802 -46.13 -68.33 32.10
CA GLY A 802 -46.20 -69.71 31.57
C GLY A 802 -45.55 -70.69 32.58
N PRO A 803 -46.01 -71.95 32.74
CA PRO A 803 -45.85 -72.65 34.03
C PRO A 803 -44.75 -73.74 34.13
N ALA A 804 -44.19 -73.79 35.35
CA ALA A 804 -43.80 -74.97 36.15
C ALA A 804 -42.87 -76.09 35.59
N GLY A 805 -41.75 -76.29 36.31
CA GLY A 805 -40.89 -77.49 36.28
C GLY A 805 -39.40 -77.16 36.08
N GLY A 806 -38.46 -77.67 36.87
CA GLY A 806 -38.56 -78.45 38.12
C GLY A 806 -37.16 -78.85 38.65
N THR A 807 -36.99 -78.82 39.99
CA THR A 807 -35.87 -79.42 40.77
C THR A 807 -34.42 -79.26 40.26
N GLY A 808 -33.61 -78.46 40.97
CA GLY A 808 -32.15 -78.39 40.76
C GLY A 808 -31.40 -77.74 41.94
N THR A 809 -31.04 -78.53 42.95
CA THR A 809 -30.32 -78.07 44.16
C THR A 809 -28.81 -78.29 44.06
N ALA A 810 -27.99 -77.24 44.27
CA ALA A 810 -26.58 -77.38 44.68
C ALA A 810 -25.98 -76.09 45.29
N THR A 811 -25.66 -76.17 46.59
CA THR A 811 -24.45 -75.62 47.27
C THR A 811 -23.87 -74.23 46.93
N THR A 812 -23.86 -73.37 47.95
CA THR A 812 -22.82 -72.37 48.33
C THR A 812 -21.40 -73.03 48.42
N PRO A 813 -20.24 -72.31 48.42
CA PRO A 813 -19.98 -71.14 49.31
C PRO A 813 -18.90 -70.09 48.93
N ASN A 814 -18.67 -69.20 49.91
CA ASN A 814 -17.44 -68.46 50.26
C ASN A 814 -17.06 -67.12 49.59
N ALA A 815 -16.67 -66.19 50.47
CA ALA A 815 -15.79 -65.05 50.22
C ALA A 815 -14.31 -65.46 50.49
N PRO A 816 -13.35 -64.56 50.22
CA PRO A 816 -12.60 -63.99 51.36
C PRO A 816 -12.43 -62.45 51.27
N ALA A 817 -11.60 -61.86 52.15
CA ALA A 817 -11.51 -60.42 52.42
C ALA A 817 -10.05 -59.90 52.51
N ASN A 818 -9.88 -58.61 52.90
CA ASN A 818 -8.61 -57.89 53.16
C ASN A 818 -7.76 -57.56 51.89
N ASN A 819 -6.89 -56.53 51.80
CA ASN A 819 -6.59 -55.31 52.59
C ASN A 819 -5.78 -54.34 51.62
N THR A 820 -5.25 -53.12 51.87
CA THR A 820 -4.97 -52.24 53.04
C THR A 820 -4.79 -50.78 52.56
N GLY A 821 -4.92 -49.76 53.43
CA GLY A 821 -4.41 -48.40 53.14
C GLY A 821 -4.88 -47.33 54.16
N ASN A 822 -4.01 -46.38 54.55
CA ASN A 822 -4.29 -45.37 55.60
C ASN A 822 -3.52 -44.05 55.38
N THR A 823 -3.85 -43.03 56.18
CA THR A 823 -3.24 -41.68 56.37
C THR A 823 -3.65 -40.58 55.38
N GLY A 824 -4.03 -39.36 55.82
CA GLY A 824 -4.43 -38.93 57.18
C GLY A 824 -4.31 -37.42 57.47
N SER A 825 -5.16 -36.89 58.37
CA SER A 825 -5.09 -35.56 59.05
C SER A 825 -5.24 -34.30 58.17
N THR A 826 -5.69 -33.13 58.66
CA THR A 826 -6.06 -32.70 60.03
C THR A 826 -7.17 -31.61 60.03
N ASN A 827 -7.81 -31.45 61.20
CA ASN A 827 -8.64 -30.33 61.71
C ASN A 827 -8.54 -28.96 61.00
N ALA A 828 -9.60 -28.17 60.76
CA ALA A 828 -10.84 -27.84 61.50
C ALA A 828 -10.74 -26.65 62.51
N GLY A 829 -11.66 -25.69 62.37
CA GLY A 829 -11.99 -24.60 63.30
C GLY A 829 -13.36 -24.00 62.91
N THR A 830 -14.41 -24.18 63.71
CA THR A 830 -14.92 -23.20 64.70
C THR A 830 -15.25 -21.82 64.09
N ALA A 831 -16.49 -21.48 63.70
CA ALA A 831 -17.80 -21.45 64.40
C ALA A 831 -18.13 -20.11 65.07
N GLY A 832 -19.36 -19.62 64.84
CA GLY A 832 -19.93 -18.35 65.30
C GLY A 832 -21.11 -17.96 64.40
N GLN A 833 -22.30 -18.54 64.61
CA GLN A 833 -23.42 -17.98 65.40
C GLN A 833 -23.95 -16.61 64.91
N ALA A 834 -25.23 -16.61 64.51
CA ALA A 834 -26.03 -15.43 64.20
C ALA A 834 -26.74 -14.87 65.45
N PRO A 835 -27.45 -13.73 65.32
CA PRO A 835 -28.82 -13.69 65.84
C PRO A 835 -29.87 -13.09 64.87
N ASP A 836 -31.13 -13.28 65.28
CA ASP A 836 -32.41 -13.20 64.55
C ASP A 836 -32.87 -11.88 63.87
N ALA A 837 -33.48 -12.09 62.68
CA ALA A 837 -34.85 -11.73 62.25
C ALA A 837 -35.49 -10.32 62.36
N SER A 838 -36.10 -9.90 61.22
CA SER A 838 -37.50 -9.41 61.19
C SER A 838 -38.11 -9.35 59.77
N THR A 839 -39.29 -9.96 59.56
CA THR A 839 -40.44 -9.57 58.67
C THR A 839 -40.24 -9.01 57.24
N ALA A 840 -41.08 -9.29 56.22
CA ALA A 840 -42.19 -10.24 56.03
C ALA A 840 -42.71 -10.18 54.55
N SER A 841 -43.37 -11.24 54.04
CA SER A 841 -44.29 -11.30 52.86
C SER A 841 -43.81 -10.75 51.49
N ALA A 842 -44.11 -11.33 50.33
CA ALA A 842 -45.27 -12.14 49.93
C ALA A 842 -44.94 -13.14 48.80
N ALA A 843 -45.90 -13.99 48.42
CA ALA A 843 -45.74 -14.99 47.36
C ALA A 843 -46.13 -14.45 45.97
N GLY A 844 -45.39 -14.87 44.94
CA GLY A 844 -45.71 -14.66 43.53
C GLY A 844 -45.83 -15.99 42.78
N THR A 845 -46.93 -16.20 42.06
CA THR A 845 -47.22 -17.43 41.29
C THR A 845 -46.61 -17.37 39.87
N PRO A 846 -46.23 -18.52 39.27
CA PRO A 846 -45.74 -18.56 37.89
C PRO A 846 -46.82 -18.21 36.87
N PHE A 847 -46.39 -17.66 35.72
CA PHE A 847 -47.27 -17.20 34.64
C PHE A 847 -47.96 -18.34 33.89
N THR A 848 -49.25 -18.15 33.60
CA THR A 848 -50.05 -19.00 32.68
C THR A 848 -50.08 -18.39 31.27
N ALA A 849 -49.92 -19.22 30.24
CA ALA A 849 -49.99 -18.77 28.84
C ALA A 849 -51.42 -18.39 28.41
N GLY A 850 -51.54 -17.35 27.57
CA GLY A 850 -52.81 -16.95 26.93
C GLY A 850 -53.07 -17.70 25.60
N PRO A 851 -54.33 -17.81 25.15
CA PRO A 851 -54.71 -18.62 23.99
C PRO A 851 -54.53 -17.92 22.64
N ALA A 852 -54.35 -18.72 21.58
CA ALA A 852 -54.30 -18.27 20.20
C ALA A 852 -55.70 -17.99 19.60
N ALA A 853 -55.74 -17.19 18.54
CA ALA A 853 -56.94 -16.82 17.77
C ALA A 853 -56.76 -17.15 16.26
N PRO A 854 -57.84 -17.26 15.46
CA PRO A 854 -57.97 -18.39 14.52
C PRO A 854 -57.67 -18.12 13.04
N VAL A 855 -57.49 -19.23 12.31
CA VAL A 855 -57.35 -19.32 10.85
C VAL A 855 -58.71 -19.38 10.15
N LEU A 856 -58.82 -18.81 8.94
CA LEU A 856 -59.93 -19.00 8.00
C LEU A 856 -59.41 -19.36 6.57
N PRO A 857 -60.24 -19.96 5.68
CA PRO A 857 -59.73 -20.90 4.67
C PRO A 857 -59.55 -20.39 3.23
N PHE A 858 -58.89 -21.23 2.41
CA PHE A 858 -58.60 -21.09 0.98
C PHE A 858 -59.76 -21.43 0.03
N LEU A 859 -59.70 -20.92 -1.22
CA LEU A 859 -59.98 -21.55 -2.55
C LEU A 859 -60.35 -20.45 -3.60
N PRO A 860 -60.28 -20.69 -4.94
CA PRO A 860 -59.17 -21.17 -5.78
C PRO A 860 -58.80 -20.17 -6.93
N PRO A 861 -57.77 -20.42 -7.78
CA PRO A 861 -57.20 -19.42 -8.71
C PRO A 861 -57.61 -19.57 -10.19
N LEU A 862 -57.36 -18.53 -11.04
CA LEU A 862 -57.41 -18.61 -12.51
C LEU A 862 -56.57 -17.50 -13.24
N LEU A 863 -56.09 -17.82 -14.45
CA LEU A 863 -55.65 -16.96 -15.58
C LEU A 863 -54.33 -16.13 -15.53
N LEU A 864 -53.28 -16.74 -16.11
CA LEU A 864 -52.36 -16.27 -17.18
C LEU A 864 -51.88 -14.79 -17.27
N GLY A 865 -50.55 -14.62 -17.41
CA GLY A 865 -49.89 -13.42 -17.98
C GLY A 865 -48.42 -13.69 -18.37
N ALA A 866 -48.01 -13.28 -19.59
CA ALA A 866 -46.66 -13.48 -20.18
C ALA A 866 -45.59 -12.50 -19.63
N LEU A 867 -44.28 -12.54 -19.94
CA LEU A 867 -43.45 -13.27 -20.93
C LEU A 867 -42.00 -13.41 -20.38
N ALA A 868 -41.09 -14.13 -21.06
CA ALA A 868 -39.68 -14.31 -20.65
C ALA A 868 -38.67 -14.05 -21.80
N PHE A 869 -37.46 -13.54 -21.46
CA PHE A 869 -36.19 -13.51 -22.24
C PHE A 869 -35.18 -12.55 -21.56
N VAL A 870 -33.83 -12.67 -21.58
CA VAL A 870 -32.88 -13.73 -22.00
C VAL A 870 -31.67 -13.73 -21.03
N VAL A 871 -31.09 -14.88 -20.68
CA VAL A 871 -29.64 -15.05 -20.40
C VAL A 871 -29.20 -16.40 -20.95
N GLY A 872 -28.11 -16.44 -21.73
CA GLY A 872 -27.56 -17.67 -22.31
C GLY A 872 -26.17 -17.98 -21.76
N ALA A 873 -25.86 -19.26 -21.53
CA ALA A 873 -24.58 -19.72 -21.02
C ALA A 873 -23.88 -20.66 -22.01
N VAL A 874 -22.59 -20.43 -22.28
CA VAL A 874 -21.71 -21.37 -22.98
C VAL A 874 -20.27 -21.21 -22.44
N LEU A 875 -19.68 -22.27 -21.92
CA LEU A 875 -18.38 -22.82 -22.36
C LEU A 875 -17.83 -23.87 -21.38
N THR A 876 -17.94 -25.15 -21.76
CA THR A 876 -17.13 -26.24 -21.20
C THR A 876 -16.64 -27.14 -22.34
N ALA A 877 -15.36 -27.03 -22.70
CA ALA A 877 -14.73 -27.95 -23.64
C ALA A 877 -13.23 -28.08 -23.33
N ARG A 878 -12.82 -29.22 -22.75
CA ARG A 878 -11.42 -29.68 -22.77
C ARG A 878 -11.09 -30.17 -24.18
N TRP A 879 -9.84 -29.99 -24.63
CA TRP A 879 -9.15 -31.01 -25.43
C TRP A 879 -7.66 -31.06 -25.04
N ARG A 880 -7.01 -32.19 -25.35
CA ARG A 880 -5.60 -32.51 -25.02
C ARG A 880 -4.89 -33.03 -26.28
N ARG A 881 -3.55 -33.11 -26.20
CA ARG A 881 -2.60 -33.50 -27.26
C ARG A 881 -2.24 -32.33 -28.19
N SER A 882 -1.00 -32.26 -28.71
CA SER A 882 0.10 -33.25 -28.60
C SER A 882 1.25 -32.73 -27.76
#